data_AF-A0A1F2QN84-F1
#
_entry.id   AF-A0A1F2QN84-F1
#
_cell.length_a   1.000
_cell.length_b   1.000
_cell.length_c   1.000
_cell.angle_alpha   90.00
_cell.angle_beta   90.00
_cell.angle_gamma   90.00
#
_symmetry.space_group_name_H-M   'P 1'
#
loop_
_entity.id
_entity.type
_entity.pdbx_description
1 polymer ?
#
loop_
_entity_poly.entity_id
_entity_poly.type
_entity_poly.pdbx_seq_one_letter_code
_entity_poly.pdbx_strand_id
1 'polypeptide(L)'
;MYRSSPYDRANMVVDFDSIRISLASPEKIRSWSHGEVTKPETINYRTFKPERDGLFCARIFGPVTDWECLCGKYKRMKHRGVICDKCGVEVTLSKVRRERLAHIELASPVSHVWFFKGVPSRIGQLLDITLRDLERILYFESYVVLDPGEASLKERQLVGEDDLRKFREEYGQDFRVGMGAEAIKELLKRVNVDKLGDELRKKMRTDPSLQKRLRYAKRLRVVDAFRKSGNKPEWMILDAIPVLPPELRPLVPLDGGRFATSDLNDLYRRVINRNNRLKKLMELRAPEVIIRNEKRMLQEAVDALFDNGRRGRVLRGANNRPLKSLSDTLKGKQGRFRQNLLGKRVDYSGRSVIVIGPELKLHQCGLPKKMALELFKPFIYHRLEQGGHCTTIKQAKEMVESQDPIVWDILEEVIREHPVLLNRAPTLHRLGIQAFEPVLVEGKAIRIHPLVCTAFNADFDGDQMAVHIPLSPEAQIEASVLMLSSNNILSPANGAPLAVPAQDMVLGLYYLTRAKPGAKGEGRAFAGADEVVLALEAGEVELLTPIRLRYSGQAIDLTLAYDDQDILHTEPITLKHQFINTTVGRVILNDHLPAGLPFMNGLLKKKGVGQLVQFCHLQFGLEVTVRMLDQIKELGFLYATKAGISLGIDDLVIPTTKVTMVEQAEKEVLKVQQQYLDGAITNGERYNKVIAIWSDVTERVADDMFKGMERTEPGGQMNPIYVMADSGSRGSKQQIRQLAGMRGLMAKPSGEIIETPITSNFREGLTVLQYFISTHGARKGLADTALKTADSGYLTRRLVDVAQDVIISEMDCGTVDGIEVGSLVEAGEVVEPLRDRIVGRVNLQKIKDYEGNPIVDVNQEISEELANAIQAAGIERVKIRSVLTCESRRGVCVACYGRNLATGRMVELGEASGVIAAQSIGEPGTQLTMRTFHIGGTATRIAEQSKLDARNNGFVKFINLTTVKAKAGNLVVMHRNGSLAVVDEKGREKERYAVVYGAKLKVEDGQPVTLGQALVEWDPYTFSILTEVGGTVKFRDLIPGETLEEQVDEVTGLAQRV
;
A
#
# COMPACT_ATOMS: atom_id res chain seq x y z
N MET A 1 -41.98 -5.60 3.92
CA MET A 1 -41.74 -6.54 5.05
C MET A 1 -41.83 -7.98 4.57
N TYR A 2 -40.72 -8.72 4.61
CA TYR A 2 -40.67 -10.13 4.20
C TYR A 2 -41.43 -11.02 5.22
N ARG A 3 -42.44 -11.77 4.77
CA ARG A 3 -42.97 -12.92 5.52
C ARG A 3 -41.98 -14.08 5.38
N SER A 4 -40.87 -14.00 6.12
CA SER A 4 -40.08 -15.19 6.46
C SER A 4 -40.88 -16.01 7.47
N SER A 5 -40.96 -17.32 7.22
CA SER A 5 -41.56 -18.29 8.13
C SER A 5 -40.98 -18.12 9.54
N PRO A 6 -41.78 -18.21 10.63
CA PRO A 6 -41.30 -18.12 12.02
C PRO A 6 -40.16 -19.11 12.35
N TYR A 7 -40.02 -20.18 11.56
CA TYR A 7 -38.98 -21.20 11.75
C TYR A 7 -37.62 -20.85 11.16
N ASP A 8 -37.53 -19.91 10.21
CA ASP A 8 -36.23 -19.47 9.67
C ASP A 8 -35.50 -18.52 10.63
N ARG A 9 -36.23 -17.87 11.54
CA ARG A 9 -35.63 -17.06 12.64
C ARG A 9 -34.97 -17.91 13.73
N ALA A 10 -35.34 -19.19 13.87
CA ALA A 10 -34.79 -20.05 14.91
C ALA A 10 -33.33 -20.51 14.66
N ASN A 11 -32.78 -20.24 13.48
CA ASN A 11 -31.38 -20.49 13.13
C ASN A 11 -30.62 -19.20 12.79
N MET A 12 -31.01 -18.05 13.35
CA MET A 12 -30.02 -16.99 13.55
C MET A 12 -28.93 -17.59 14.44
N VAL A 13 -27.73 -17.67 13.89
CA VAL A 13 -26.53 -18.09 14.59
C VAL A 13 -26.55 -17.45 15.98
N VAL A 14 -26.57 -18.27 17.03
CA VAL A 14 -26.53 -17.80 18.42
C VAL A 14 -25.46 -16.74 18.53
N ASP A 15 -25.80 -15.52 18.94
CA ASP A 15 -24.82 -14.45 19.14
C ASP A 15 -23.70 -15.00 20.03
N PHE A 16 -22.48 -15.04 19.49
CA PHE A 16 -21.32 -15.55 20.19
C PHE A 16 -20.24 -14.47 20.21
N ASP A 17 -19.68 -14.23 21.40
CA ASP A 17 -18.66 -13.17 21.57
C ASP A 17 -17.25 -13.63 21.14
N SER A 18 -17.01 -14.95 21.12
CA SER A 18 -15.68 -15.50 20.85
C SER A 18 -15.71 -16.89 20.23
N ILE A 19 -14.65 -17.20 19.47
CA ILE A 19 -14.41 -18.51 18.87
C ILE A 19 -13.23 -19.18 19.58
N ARG A 20 -13.42 -20.40 20.05
CA ARG A 20 -12.36 -21.22 20.67
C ARG A 20 -11.91 -22.33 19.73
N ILE A 21 -10.60 -22.53 19.62
CA ILE A 21 -9.98 -23.64 18.88
C ILE A 21 -9.32 -24.60 19.89
N SER A 22 -9.52 -25.91 19.72
CA SER A 22 -8.96 -26.98 20.54
C SER A 22 -8.73 -28.23 19.68
N LEU A 23 -7.86 -29.13 20.14
CA LEU A 23 -7.64 -30.41 19.47
C LEU A 23 -8.88 -31.30 19.62
N ALA A 24 -9.24 -32.00 18.55
CA ALA A 24 -10.35 -32.94 18.59
C ALA A 24 -9.87 -34.29 19.13
N SER A 25 -10.43 -34.74 20.24
CA SER A 25 -10.22 -36.09 20.75
C SER A 25 -10.91 -37.13 19.85
N PRO A 26 -10.44 -38.39 19.80
CA PRO A 26 -11.10 -39.44 19.02
C PRO A 26 -12.58 -39.61 19.39
N GLU A 27 -12.91 -39.52 20.68
CA GLU A 27 -14.30 -39.57 21.17
C GLU A 27 -15.13 -38.39 20.63
N LYS A 28 -14.56 -37.19 20.60
CA LYS A 28 -15.23 -36.01 20.06
C LYS A 28 -15.45 -36.11 18.55
N ILE A 29 -14.48 -36.65 17.81
CA ILE A 29 -14.64 -36.92 16.37
C ILE A 29 -15.80 -37.90 16.13
N ARG A 30 -15.92 -38.95 16.95
CA ARG A 30 -17.06 -39.88 16.87
C ARG A 30 -18.38 -39.21 17.23
N SER A 31 -18.39 -38.32 18.22
CA SER A 31 -19.61 -37.58 18.61
C SER A 31 -20.15 -36.63 17.52
N TRP A 32 -19.26 -36.06 16.69
CA TRP A 32 -19.67 -35.22 15.55
C TRP A 32 -20.17 -36.04 14.35
N SER A 33 -19.79 -37.31 14.32
CA SER A 33 -20.02 -38.17 13.18
C SER A 33 -21.42 -38.77 13.21
N HIS A 34 -22.08 -38.76 12.06
CA HIS A 34 -23.40 -39.40 11.88
C HIS A 34 -23.29 -40.84 11.34
N GLY A 35 -22.07 -41.35 11.16
CA GLY A 35 -21.82 -42.72 10.69
C GLY A 35 -20.38 -42.94 10.22
N GLU A 36 -19.98 -44.21 10.13
CA GLU A 36 -18.68 -44.63 9.60
C GLU A 36 -18.74 -44.81 8.07
N VAL A 37 -17.74 -44.28 7.35
CA VAL A 37 -17.55 -44.55 5.91
C VAL A 37 -16.61 -45.73 5.75
N THR A 38 -17.15 -46.87 5.32
CA THR A 38 -16.37 -48.10 5.12
C THR A 38 -15.97 -48.32 3.67
N LYS A 39 -16.74 -47.78 2.73
CA LYS A 39 -16.59 -48.03 1.30
C LYS A 39 -15.99 -46.83 0.55
N PRO A 40 -15.02 -47.06 -0.38
CA PRO A 40 -14.42 -46.00 -1.17
C PRO A 40 -15.31 -45.47 -2.30
N GLU A 41 -16.36 -46.21 -2.67
CA GLU A 41 -17.23 -45.85 -3.79
C GLU A 41 -18.04 -44.57 -3.50
N THR A 42 -18.33 -43.80 -4.55
CA THR A 42 -19.05 -42.53 -4.45
C THR A 42 -20.51 -42.70 -4.86
N ILE A 43 -20.75 -42.86 -6.16
CA ILE A 43 -22.07 -43.07 -6.77
C ILE A 43 -22.04 -44.32 -7.64
N ASN A 44 -23.21 -44.93 -7.80
CA ASN A 44 -23.37 -46.05 -8.72
C ASN A 44 -23.41 -45.54 -10.17
N TYR A 45 -22.57 -46.08 -11.05
CA TYR A 45 -22.46 -45.61 -12.44
C TYR A 45 -23.73 -45.85 -13.28
N ARG A 46 -24.61 -46.80 -12.90
CA ARG A 46 -25.85 -47.10 -13.63
C ARG A 46 -27.03 -46.26 -13.16
N THR A 47 -27.15 -46.06 -11.85
CA THR A 47 -28.33 -45.40 -11.25
C THR A 47 -28.07 -43.95 -10.87
N PHE A 48 -26.81 -43.51 -10.90
CA PHE A 48 -26.33 -42.21 -10.39
C PHE A 48 -26.71 -41.91 -8.93
N LYS A 49 -27.18 -42.93 -8.20
CA LYS A 49 -27.52 -42.81 -6.79
C LYS A 49 -26.27 -42.99 -5.93
N PRO A 50 -26.18 -42.27 -4.79
CA PRO A 50 -25.10 -42.49 -3.84
C PRO A 50 -25.05 -43.93 -3.32
N GLU A 51 -23.84 -44.47 -3.22
CA GLU A 51 -23.65 -45.83 -2.72
C GLU A 51 -23.85 -45.94 -1.20
N ARG A 52 -24.30 -47.10 -0.75
CA ARG A 52 -24.48 -47.39 0.67
C ARG A 52 -23.11 -47.53 1.33
N ASP A 53 -22.91 -46.83 2.44
CA ASP A 53 -21.66 -46.75 3.22
C ASP A 53 -20.45 -46.16 2.48
N GLY A 54 -20.71 -45.61 1.29
CA GLY A 54 -19.72 -44.90 0.47
C GLY A 54 -19.52 -43.44 0.87
N LEU A 55 -18.61 -42.78 0.16
CA LEU A 55 -18.24 -41.37 0.39
C LEU A 55 -19.39 -40.37 0.21
N PHE A 56 -20.50 -40.75 -0.44
CA PHE A 56 -21.67 -39.88 -0.65
C PHE A 56 -22.94 -40.42 0.02
N CYS A 57 -22.81 -41.42 0.89
CA CYS A 57 -23.92 -42.18 1.47
C CYS A 57 -25.03 -41.30 2.03
N ALA A 58 -26.26 -41.48 1.51
CA ALA A 58 -27.42 -40.70 1.96
C ALA A 58 -27.86 -41.04 3.39
N ARG A 59 -27.54 -42.24 3.90
CA ARG A 59 -27.83 -42.64 5.29
C ARG A 59 -27.03 -41.80 6.28
N ILE A 60 -25.75 -41.54 5.98
CA ILE A 60 -24.83 -40.84 6.86
C ILE A 60 -25.01 -39.32 6.72
N PHE A 61 -24.99 -38.83 5.47
CA PHE A 61 -24.96 -37.38 5.21
C PHE A 61 -26.34 -36.74 5.07
N GLY A 62 -27.41 -37.52 4.84
CA GLY A 62 -28.77 -37.03 4.61
C GLY A 62 -29.25 -37.15 3.15
N PRO A 63 -30.51 -36.75 2.87
CA PRO A 63 -31.17 -36.98 1.59
C PRO A 63 -30.64 -36.08 0.46
N VAL A 64 -30.63 -36.58 -0.78
CA VAL A 64 -30.15 -35.83 -1.96
C VAL A 64 -31.16 -34.78 -2.40
N THR A 65 -32.45 -35.09 -2.31
CA THR A 65 -33.56 -34.20 -2.64
C THR A 65 -34.31 -33.81 -1.36
N ASP A 66 -34.85 -32.58 -1.34
CA ASP A 66 -35.57 -32.07 -0.17
C ASP A 66 -36.80 -32.92 0.12
N TRP A 67 -36.95 -33.35 1.38
CA TRP A 67 -38.09 -34.12 1.87
C TRP A 67 -38.35 -35.44 1.13
N GLU A 68 -37.30 -36.07 0.59
CA GLU A 68 -37.41 -37.35 -0.11
C GLU A 68 -36.28 -38.31 0.27
N CYS A 69 -36.65 -39.55 0.60
CA CYS A 69 -35.69 -40.61 0.86
C CYS A 69 -35.13 -41.21 -0.44
N LEU A 70 -33.92 -41.81 -0.38
CA LEU A 70 -33.21 -42.32 -1.58
C LEU A 70 -34.00 -43.37 -2.41
N CYS A 71 -34.85 -44.16 -1.76
CA CYS A 71 -35.67 -45.17 -2.44
C CYS A 71 -37.02 -44.65 -2.96
N GLY A 72 -37.40 -43.42 -2.61
CA GLY A 72 -38.66 -42.80 -3.03
C GLY A 72 -39.93 -43.27 -2.29
N LYS A 73 -39.82 -44.12 -1.26
CA LYS A 73 -40.97 -44.60 -0.45
C LYS A 73 -41.65 -43.44 0.29
N TYR A 74 -40.86 -42.63 0.98
CA TYR A 74 -41.31 -41.42 1.69
C TYR A 74 -40.94 -40.18 0.90
N LYS A 75 -41.94 -39.37 0.56
CA LYS A 75 -41.82 -38.12 -0.20
C LYS A 75 -42.70 -37.02 0.41
N ARG A 76 -42.30 -35.77 0.19
CA ARG A 76 -42.97 -34.53 0.64
C ARG A 76 -42.87 -34.31 2.15
N MET A 77 -43.18 -33.07 2.56
CA MET A 77 -42.99 -32.56 3.92
C MET A 77 -43.76 -33.32 5.01
N LYS A 78 -44.81 -34.06 4.64
CA LYS A 78 -45.63 -34.88 5.56
C LYS A 78 -44.84 -35.97 6.32
N HIS A 79 -43.71 -36.43 5.77
CA HIS A 79 -42.87 -37.47 6.38
C HIS A 79 -41.60 -36.92 7.02
N ARG A 80 -41.60 -35.64 7.41
CA ARG A 80 -40.47 -34.97 8.07
C ARG A 80 -39.98 -35.75 9.29
N GLY A 81 -38.67 -36.00 9.35
CA GLY A 81 -38.02 -36.68 10.48
C GLY A 81 -38.20 -38.20 10.51
N VAL A 82 -38.92 -38.78 9.55
CA VAL A 82 -39.07 -40.25 9.44
C VAL A 82 -37.81 -40.84 8.82
N ILE A 83 -37.24 -41.85 9.46
CA ILE A 83 -36.15 -42.66 8.90
C ILE A 83 -36.76 -43.77 8.06
N CYS A 84 -36.36 -43.87 6.80
CA CYS A 84 -36.94 -44.84 5.89
C CYS A 84 -36.50 -46.28 6.21
N ASP A 85 -37.45 -47.19 6.47
CA ASP A 85 -37.15 -48.61 6.76
C ASP A 85 -36.39 -49.33 5.63
N LYS A 86 -36.60 -48.90 4.37
CA LYS A 86 -36.00 -49.56 3.19
C LYS A 86 -34.57 -49.11 2.91
N CYS A 87 -34.26 -47.82 3.07
CA CYS A 87 -32.93 -47.28 2.74
C CYS A 87 -32.17 -46.68 3.93
N GLY A 88 -32.80 -46.58 5.10
CA GLY A 88 -32.23 -45.99 6.31
C GLY A 88 -31.97 -44.49 6.22
N VAL A 89 -32.50 -43.80 5.20
CA VAL A 89 -32.31 -42.35 4.99
C VAL A 89 -33.39 -41.58 5.72
N GLU A 90 -32.98 -40.60 6.51
CA GLU A 90 -33.85 -39.64 7.18
C GLU A 90 -34.44 -38.63 6.19
N VAL A 91 -35.74 -38.37 6.29
CA VAL A 91 -36.44 -37.41 5.42
C VAL A 91 -36.35 -36.01 6.02
N THR A 92 -35.35 -35.25 5.55
CA THR A 92 -35.08 -33.85 5.94
C THR A 92 -34.78 -32.99 4.71
N LEU A 93 -34.37 -31.73 4.93
CA LEU A 93 -33.79 -30.89 3.88
C LEU A 93 -32.46 -31.47 3.40
N SER A 94 -32.13 -31.28 2.12
CA SER A 94 -30.86 -31.67 1.51
C SER A 94 -29.67 -30.87 2.07
N LYS A 95 -29.90 -29.63 2.50
CA LYS A 95 -28.95 -28.74 3.20
C LYS A 95 -28.12 -29.44 4.28
N VAL A 96 -28.69 -30.40 5.00
CA VAL A 96 -27.97 -31.11 6.09
C VAL A 96 -26.74 -31.86 5.57
N ARG A 97 -26.67 -32.18 4.27
CA ARG A 97 -25.50 -32.78 3.60
C ARG A 97 -24.28 -31.87 3.55
N ARG A 98 -24.44 -30.58 3.89
CA ARG A 98 -23.35 -29.63 4.07
C ARG A 98 -22.78 -29.60 5.49
N GLU A 99 -23.58 -30.02 6.47
CA GLU A 99 -23.29 -29.88 7.89
C GLU A 99 -22.88 -31.21 8.54
N ARG A 100 -23.52 -32.33 8.16
CA ARG A 100 -23.28 -33.65 8.75
C ARG A 100 -21.90 -34.19 8.39
N LEU A 101 -21.08 -34.47 9.40
CA LEU A 101 -19.78 -35.12 9.25
C LEU A 101 -19.92 -36.64 9.33
N ALA A 102 -18.96 -37.33 8.74
CA ALA A 102 -18.75 -38.77 8.94
C ALA A 102 -17.36 -39.04 9.50
N HIS A 103 -17.03 -40.28 9.83
CA HIS A 103 -15.68 -40.64 10.26
C HIS A 103 -15.17 -41.93 9.59
N ILE A 104 -13.86 -42.12 9.61
CA ILE A 104 -13.18 -43.36 9.22
C ILE A 104 -12.43 -43.85 10.45
N GLU A 105 -12.71 -45.09 10.88
CA GLU A 105 -11.97 -45.72 11.98
C GLU A 105 -10.69 -46.36 11.42
N LEU A 106 -9.53 -45.88 11.89
CA LEU A 106 -8.23 -46.36 11.41
C LEU A 106 -7.87 -47.70 12.06
N ALA A 107 -7.29 -48.60 11.27
CA ALA A 107 -6.82 -49.90 11.75
C ALA A 107 -5.55 -49.79 12.62
N SER A 108 -4.79 -48.71 12.44
CA SER A 108 -3.58 -48.38 13.19
C SER A 108 -3.59 -46.89 13.49
N PRO A 109 -3.15 -46.43 14.66
CA PRO A 109 -2.95 -45.02 14.95
C PRO A 109 -2.01 -44.37 13.94
N VAL A 110 -2.28 -43.12 13.58
CA VAL A 110 -1.54 -42.35 12.56
C VAL A 110 -1.17 -40.99 13.13
N SER A 111 0.07 -40.55 12.94
CA SER A 111 0.52 -39.22 13.39
C SER A 111 -0.04 -38.12 12.50
N HIS A 112 -0.48 -37.00 13.08
CA HIS A 112 -0.94 -35.86 12.30
C HIS A 112 0.25 -35.02 11.78
N VAL A 113 0.36 -34.87 10.45
CA VAL A 113 1.49 -34.21 9.74
C VAL A 113 1.81 -32.78 10.22
N TRP A 114 0.80 -32.00 10.63
CA TRP A 114 1.00 -30.64 11.16
C TRP A 114 1.84 -30.60 12.44
N PHE A 115 1.63 -31.52 13.40
CA PHE A 115 2.36 -31.54 14.67
C PHE A 115 3.73 -32.21 14.54
N PHE A 116 3.84 -33.18 13.63
CA PHE A 116 5.08 -33.86 13.31
C PHE A 116 6.05 -32.96 12.51
N LYS A 117 5.69 -32.56 11.29
CA LYS A 117 6.55 -31.75 10.39
C LYS A 117 6.43 -30.23 10.58
N GLY A 118 5.68 -29.78 11.60
CA GLY A 118 5.64 -28.37 11.98
C GLY A 118 7.03 -27.86 12.29
N VAL A 119 7.39 -26.64 11.88
CA VAL A 119 8.61 -25.99 12.35
C VAL A 119 8.19 -24.91 13.35
N PRO A 120 8.47 -25.08 14.66
CA PRO A 120 9.09 -26.23 15.32
C PRO A 120 8.12 -27.42 15.55
N SER A 121 8.65 -28.64 15.59
CA SER A 121 7.86 -29.88 15.74
C SER A 121 7.29 -29.98 17.15
N ARG A 122 5.98 -30.12 17.30
CA ARG A 122 5.34 -30.14 18.63
C ARG A 122 5.60 -31.47 19.34
N ILE A 123 5.52 -32.59 18.60
CA ILE A 123 5.82 -33.93 19.12
C ILE A 123 7.31 -34.02 19.51
N GLY A 124 8.21 -33.55 18.64
CA GLY A 124 9.66 -33.58 18.91
C GLY A 124 10.04 -32.77 20.16
N GLN A 125 9.45 -31.57 20.36
CA GLN A 125 9.75 -30.74 21.52
C GLN A 125 9.21 -31.34 22.84
N LEU A 126 8.09 -32.06 22.81
CA LEU A 126 7.57 -32.75 24.01
C LEU A 126 8.45 -33.96 24.38
N LEU A 127 8.77 -34.81 23.40
CA LEU A 127 9.52 -36.06 23.65
C LEU A 127 11.05 -35.87 23.75
N ASP A 128 11.57 -34.70 23.34
CA ASP A 128 13.01 -34.40 23.17
C ASP A 128 13.72 -35.17 22.05
N ILE A 129 12.96 -35.62 21.06
CA ILE A 129 13.46 -36.38 19.90
C ILE A 129 13.65 -35.41 18.73
N THR A 130 14.72 -35.60 17.95
CA THR A 130 14.94 -34.77 16.75
C THR A 130 13.89 -35.06 15.67
N LEU A 131 13.63 -34.11 14.77
CA LEU A 131 12.65 -34.30 13.70
C LEU A 131 13.01 -35.48 12.79
N ARG A 132 14.29 -35.66 12.49
CA ARG A 132 14.80 -36.75 11.64
C ARG A 132 14.58 -38.11 12.29
N ASP A 133 14.87 -38.22 13.58
CA ASP A 133 14.68 -39.48 14.31
C ASP A 133 13.19 -39.82 14.46
N LEU A 134 12.36 -38.81 14.69
CA LEU A 134 10.90 -38.98 14.75
C LEU A 134 10.33 -39.45 13.39
N GLU A 135 10.90 -38.98 12.27
CA GLU A 135 10.54 -39.43 10.93
C GLU A 135 10.86 -40.92 10.73
N ARG A 136 12.05 -41.35 11.14
CA ARG A 136 12.49 -42.76 11.07
C ARG A 136 11.59 -43.69 11.89
N ILE A 137 11.16 -43.26 13.09
CA ILE A 137 10.25 -44.04 13.93
C ILE A 137 8.86 -44.14 13.28
N LEU A 138 8.29 -43.01 12.82
CA LEU A 138 6.93 -42.95 12.27
C LEU A 138 6.76 -43.76 10.98
N TYR A 139 7.77 -43.76 10.11
CA TYR A 139 7.76 -44.51 8.85
C TYR A 139 8.36 -45.93 8.95
N PHE A 140 8.46 -46.46 10.18
CA PHE A 140 8.85 -47.85 10.47
C PHE A 140 10.28 -48.22 10.02
N GLU A 141 11.24 -47.29 10.08
CA GLU A 141 12.66 -47.54 9.76
C GLU A 141 13.50 -47.90 10.99
N SER A 142 13.09 -47.47 12.19
CA SER A 142 13.86 -47.70 13.43
C SER A 142 12.93 -47.83 14.64
N TYR A 143 13.41 -48.49 15.68
CA TYR A 143 12.67 -48.69 16.93
C TYR A 143 13.01 -47.59 17.94
N VAL A 144 12.08 -47.35 18.86
CA VAL A 144 12.28 -46.49 20.02
C VAL A 144 12.06 -47.29 21.30
N VAL A 145 12.93 -47.07 22.29
CA VAL A 145 12.80 -47.69 23.61
C VAL A 145 11.63 -47.05 24.37
N LEU A 146 10.63 -47.87 24.68
CA LEU A 146 9.45 -47.49 25.47
C LEU A 146 9.70 -47.67 26.96
N ASP A 147 10.31 -48.80 27.30
CA ASP A 147 10.67 -49.17 28.66
C ASP A 147 12.05 -49.86 28.64
N PRO A 148 13.07 -49.27 29.27
CA PRO A 148 14.42 -49.82 29.25
C PRO A 148 14.59 -51.09 30.10
N GLY A 149 13.69 -51.39 31.05
CA GLY A 149 13.83 -52.56 31.92
C GLY A 149 15.18 -52.59 32.66
N GLU A 150 15.86 -53.75 32.64
CA GLU A 150 17.23 -53.94 33.17
C GLU A 150 18.34 -53.72 32.14
N ALA A 151 17.99 -53.44 30.87
CA ALA A 151 18.96 -53.24 29.81
C ALA A 151 19.68 -51.88 29.95
N SER A 152 20.91 -51.79 29.43
CA SER A 152 21.73 -50.56 29.41
C SER A 152 21.24 -49.49 28.41
N LEU A 153 19.93 -49.41 28.18
CA LEU A 153 19.28 -48.51 27.23
C LEU A 153 18.61 -47.33 27.96
N LYS A 154 18.56 -46.17 27.30
CA LYS A 154 17.80 -45.01 27.81
C LYS A 154 16.40 -44.98 27.21
N GLU A 155 15.42 -44.56 27.99
CA GLU A 155 14.07 -44.25 27.49
C GLU A 155 14.19 -43.26 26.31
N ARG A 156 13.44 -43.48 25.23
CA ARG A 156 13.43 -42.65 24.01
C ARG A 156 14.69 -42.70 23.14
N GLN A 157 15.62 -43.61 23.44
CA GLN A 157 16.75 -43.91 22.56
C GLN A 157 16.26 -44.65 21.31
N LEU A 158 16.85 -44.34 20.15
CA LEU A 158 16.60 -45.07 18.91
C LEU A 158 17.50 -46.31 18.83
N VAL A 159 16.95 -47.42 18.36
CA VAL A 159 17.65 -48.69 18.18
C VAL A 159 17.38 -49.21 16.75
N GLY A 160 18.45 -49.60 16.05
CA GLY A 160 18.35 -50.24 14.73
C GLY A 160 17.93 -51.71 14.83
N GLU A 161 17.63 -52.36 13.70
CA GLU A 161 17.29 -53.80 13.70
C GLU A 161 18.45 -54.69 14.14
N ASP A 162 19.67 -54.39 13.71
CA ASP A 162 20.86 -55.16 14.07
C ASP A 162 21.21 -55.01 15.55
N ASP A 163 21.12 -53.78 16.07
CA ASP A 163 21.35 -53.51 17.50
C ASP A 163 20.28 -54.17 18.35
N LEU A 164 19.01 -54.15 17.91
CA LEU A 164 17.92 -54.82 18.62
C LEU A 164 18.16 -56.34 18.73
N ARG A 165 18.73 -56.97 17.70
CA ARG A 165 19.09 -58.40 17.75
C ARG A 165 20.17 -58.65 18.81
N LYS A 166 21.23 -57.85 18.82
CA LYS A 166 22.30 -57.94 19.82
C LYS A 166 21.76 -57.76 21.24
N PHE A 167 20.95 -56.73 21.48
CA PHE A 167 20.39 -56.48 22.81
C PHE A 167 19.41 -57.59 23.25
N ARG A 168 18.68 -58.22 22.31
CA ARG A 168 17.83 -59.37 22.62
C ARG A 168 18.62 -60.65 22.90
N GLU A 169 19.79 -60.82 22.28
CA GLU A 169 20.72 -61.90 22.57
C GLU A 169 21.37 -61.72 23.95
N GLU A 170 21.70 -60.48 24.33
CA GLU A 170 22.37 -60.16 25.61
C GLU A 170 21.41 -60.11 26.82
N TYR A 171 20.23 -59.48 26.68
CA TYR A 171 19.32 -59.17 27.79
C TYR A 171 17.94 -59.83 27.68
N GLY A 172 17.73 -60.76 26.74
CA GLY A 172 16.45 -61.44 26.55
C GLY A 172 15.28 -60.52 26.14
N GLN A 173 14.09 -60.76 26.69
CA GLN A 173 12.85 -59.98 26.38
C GLN A 173 12.48 -58.94 27.46
N ASP A 174 13.39 -58.64 28.40
CA ASP A 174 13.06 -57.84 29.60
C ASP A 174 12.88 -56.34 29.32
N PHE A 175 13.24 -55.85 28.13
CA PHE A 175 13.06 -54.46 27.71
C PHE A 175 12.04 -54.33 26.58
N ARG A 176 11.24 -53.25 26.58
CA ARG A 176 10.19 -53.00 25.58
C ARG A 176 10.60 -51.94 24.58
N VAL A 177 10.62 -52.33 23.31
CA VAL A 177 10.80 -51.42 22.17
C VAL A 177 9.53 -51.41 21.30
N GLY A 178 9.25 -50.26 20.70
CA GLY A 178 8.15 -50.10 19.77
C GLY A 178 8.58 -49.36 18.50
N MET A 179 7.75 -49.41 17.47
CA MET A 179 7.95 -48.64 16.24
C MET A 179 6.64 -48.03 15.75
N GLY A 180 6.73 -47.03 14.87
CA GLY A 180 5.56 -46.37 14.29
C GLY A 180 4.85 -45.39 15.22
N ALA A 181 3.68 -44.94 14.80
CA ALA A 181 2.86 -43.99 15.54
C ALA A 181 2.28 -44.57 16.85
N GLU A 182 2.14 -45.89 16.96
CA GLU A 182 1.71 -46.59 18.18
C GLU A 182 2.70 -46.36 19.33
N ALA A 183 3.99 -46.54 19.06
CA ALA A 183 5.06 -46.33 20.04
C ALA A 183 5.09 -44.87 20.51
N ILE A 184 4.96 -43.92 19.59
CA ILE A 184 4.94 -42.48 19.92
C ILE A 184 3.70 -42.14 20.76
N LYS A 185 2.55 -42.72 20.45
CA LYS A 185 1.32 -42.51 21.23
C LYS A 185 1.49 -42.99 22.67
N GLU A 186 2.12 -44.15 22.87
CA GLU A 186 2.40 -44.66 24.21
C GLU A 186 3.36 -43.75 24.99
N LEU A 187 4.45 -43.29 24.36
CA LEU A 187 5.35 -42.31 24.96
C LEU A 187 4.62 -41.03 25.35
N LEU A 188 3.76 -40.50 24.47
CA LEU A 188 2.99 -39.28 24.74
C LEU A 188 2.01 -39.45 25.91
N LYS A 189 1.40 -40.63 26.08
CA LYS A 189 0.53 -40.92 27.24
C LYS A 189 1.29 -40.92 28.57
N ARG A 190 2.57 -41.29 28.58
CA ARG A 190 3.42 -41.29 29.77
C ARG A 190 3.91 -39.88 30.16
N VAL A 191 3.86 -38.91 29.25
CA VAL A 191 4.32 -37.54 29.52
C VAL A 191 3.35 -36.80 30.45
N ASN A 192 3.82 -36.46 31.65
CA ASN A 192 3.12 -35.54 32.55
C ASN A 192 3.58 -34.09 32.28
N VAL A 193 2.67 -33.27 31.75
CA VAL A 193 2.94 -31.89 31.31
C VAL A 193 3.32 -30.98 32.49
N ASP A 194 2.69 -31.13 33.66
CA ASP A 194 2.95 -30.30 34.83
C ASP A 194 4.35 -30.56 35.39
N LYS A 195 4.71 -31.84 35.60
CA LYS A 195 6.03 -32.23 36.09
C LYS A 195 7.15 -31.78 35.14
N LEU A 196 6.94 -31.97 33.83
CA LEU A 196 7.91 -31.58 32.80
C LEU A 196 8.12 -30.05 32.77
N GLY A 197 7.06 -29.27 32.99
CA GLY A 197 7.14 -27.81 33.07
C GLY A 197 8.04 -27.34 34.22
N ASP A 198 7.88 -27.93 35.40
CA ASP A 198 8.69 -27.59 36.59
C ASP A 198 10.15 -28.02 36.43
N GLU A 199 10.39 -29.21 35.84
CA GLU A 199 11.74 -29.67 35.50
C GLU A 199 12.45 -28.73 34.52
N LEU A 200 11.76 -28.31 33.45
CA LEU A 200 12.34 -27.40 32.45
C LEU A 200 12.66 -26.02 33.05
N ARG A 201 11.81 -25.51 33.94
CA ARG A 201 12.08 -24.25 34.66
C ARG A 201 13.30 -24.36 35.57
N LYS A 202 13.48 -25.48 36.27
CA LYS A 202 14.67 -25.76 37.08
C LYS A 202 15.93 -25.85 36.22
N LYS A 203 15.91 -26.67 35.16
CA LYS A 203 17.02 -26.83 34.22
C LYS A 203 17.44 -25.51 33.56
N MET A 204 16.48 -24.66 33.21
CA MET A 204 16.75 -23.35 32.63
C MET A 204 17.48 -22.40 33.59
N ARG A 205 17.26 -22.50 34.91
CA ARG A 205 17.98 -21.72 35.93
C ARG A 205 19.38 -22.25 36.18
N THR A 206 19.54 -23.58 36.23
CA THR A 206 20.80 -24.24 36.60
C THR A 206 21.82 -24.35 35.46
N ASP A 207 21.37 -24.58 34.22
CA ASP A 207 22.29 -24.76 33.09
C ASP A 207 22.97 -23.41 32.72
N PRO A 208 24.31 -23.34 32.59
CA PRO A 208 25.02 -22.10 32.25
C PRO A 208 25.01 -21.80 30.73
N SER A 209 24.75 -22.79 29.88
CA SER A 209 24.81 -22.63 28.42
C SER A 209 23.60 -21.88 27.85
N LEU A 210 23.84 -20.79 27.11
CA LEU A 210 22.81 -20.00 26.43
C LEU A 210 22.00 -20.83 25.42
N GLN A 211 22.66 -21.71 24.65
CA GLN A 211 21.99 -22.54 23.63
C GLN A 211 21.02 -23.55 24.26
N LYS A 212 21.41 -24.20 25.37
CA LYS A 212 20.54 -25.12 26.12
C LYS A 212 19.36 -24.37 26.75
N ARG A 213 19.60 -23.20 27.34
CA ARG A 213 18.52 -22.33 27.87
C ARG A 213 17.49 -21.97 26.81
N LEU A 214 17.95 -21.60 25.60
CA LEU A 214 17.06 -21.26 24.49
C LEU A 214 16.27 -22.48 23.98
N ARG A 215 16.88 -23.68 23.99
CA ARG A 215 16.18 -24.94 23.71
C ARG A 215 15.11 -25.25 24.75
N TYR A 216 15.41 -25.13 26.05
CA TYR A 216 14.41 -25.33 27.11
C TYR A 216 13.30 -24.28 27.06
N ALA A 217 13.61 -23.02 26.77
CA ALA A 217 12.60 -21.97 26.61
C ALA A 217 11.63 -22.30 25.47
N LYS A 218 12.12 -22.80 24.33
CA LYS A 218 11.28 -23.28 23.22
C LYS A 218 10.39 -24.46 23.62
N ARG A 219 10.92 -25.43 24.37
CA ARG A 219 10.15 -26.57 24.90
C ARG A 219 9.10 -26.13 25.91
N LEU A 220 9.49 -25.30 26.87
CA LEU A 220 8.62 -24.79 27.94
C LEU A 220 7.42 -24.04 27.36
N ARG A 221 7.61 -23.24 26.29
CA ARG A 221 6.50 -22.60 25.57
C ARG A 221 5.45 -23.60 25.06
N VAL A 222 5.87 -24.77 24.57
CA VAL A 222 4.94 -25.82 24.11
C VAL A 222 4.24 -26.48 25.30
N VAL A 223 4.98 -26.81 26.35
CA VAL A 223 4.46 -27.42 27.58
C VAL A 223 3.44 -26.50 28.26
N ASP A 224 3.76 -25.22 28.44
CA ASP A 224 2.85 -24.22 29.02
C ASP A 224 1.59 -24.02 28.15
N ALA A 225 1.71 -24.14 26.82
CA ALA A 225 0.54 -24.08 25.93
C ALA A 225 -0.40 -25.29 26.11
N PHE A 226 0.13 -26.50 26.29
CA PHE A 226 -0.68 -27.68 26.63
C PHE A 226 -1.34 -27.52 28.00
N ARG A 227 -0.59 -27.03 29.00
CA ARG A 227 -1.10 -26.76 30.35
C ARG A 227 -2.26 -25.75 30.35
N LYS A 228 -2.11 -24.63 29.63
CA LYS A 228 -3.17 -23.61 29.52
C LYS A 228 -4.38 -24.07 28.71
N SER A 229 -4.17 -24.89 27.68
CA SER A 229 -5.25 -25.30 26.78
C SER A 229 -6.09 -26.47 27.30
N GLY A 230 -5.56 -27.25 28.25
CA GLY A 230 -6.19 -28.46 28.79
C GLY A 230 -6.23 -29.63 27.80
N ASN A 231 -5.55 -29.51 26.65
CA ASN A 231 -5.47 -30.59 25.68
C ASN A 231 -4.52 -31.69 26.16
N LYS A 232 -4.78 -32.95 25.78
CA LYS A 232 -3.87 -34.05 26.07
C LYS A 232 -2.87 -34.29 24.92
N PRO A 233 -1.59 -34.58 25.19
CA PRO A 233 -0.57 -34.77 24.15
C PRO A 233 -0.88 -35.90 23.15
N GLU A 234 -1.52 -36.97 23.59
CA GLU A 234 -1.84 -38.14 22.76
C GLU A 234 -2.85 -37.85 21.64
N TRP A 235 -3.61 -36.75 21.72
CA TRP A 235 -4.54 -36.33 20.66
C TRP A 235 -3.85 -35.88 19.37
N MET A 236 -2.52 -35.71 19.38
CA MET A 236 -1.75 -35.49 18.14
C MET A 236 -1.62 -36.75 17.27
N ILE A 237 -1.90 -37.93 17.84
CA ILE A 237 -1.98 -39.20 17.13
C ILE A 237 -3.47 -39.54 16.94
N LEU A 238 -3.87 -39.68 15.68
CA LEU A 238 -5.26 -39.89 15.28
C LEU A 238 -5.60 -41.38 15.29
N ASP A 239 -6.73 -41.72 15.91
CA ASP A 239 -7.36 -43.05 15.82
C ASP A 239 -8.53 -43.07 14.83
N ALA A 240 -9.19 -41.91 14.68
CA ALA A 240 -10.30 -41.72 13.75
C ALA A 240 -10.09 -40.44 12.96
N ILE A 241 -10.46 -40.46 11.68
CA ILE A 241 -10.37 -39.30 10.80
C ILE A 241 -11.79 -38.81 10.47
N PRO A 242 -12.12 -37.52 10.68
CA PRO A 242 -13.37 -36.97 10.23
C PRO A 242 -13.39 -36.85 8.70
N VAL A 243 -14.51 -37.20 8.09
CA VAL A 243 -14.75 -37.08 6.65
C VAL A 243 -15.62 -35.86 6.40
N LEU A 244 -15.12 -34.97 5.54
CA LEU A 244 -15.81 -33.73 5.17
C LEU A 244 -17.18 -34.04 4.49
N PRO A 245 -18.22 -33.20 4.68
CA PRO A 245 -19.53 -33.43 4.08
C PRO A 245 -19.47 -33.35 2.54
N PRO A 246 -20.30 -34.12 1.80
CA PRO A 246 -20.24 -34.23 0.35
C PRO A 246 -20.41 -32.91 -0.42
N GLU A 247 -21.22 -31.97 0.07
CA GLU A 247 -21.41 -30.68 -0.62
C GLU A 247 -20.14 -29.81 -0.63
N LEU A 248 -19.24 -29.99 0.34
CA LEU A 248 -17.95 -29.30 0.34
C LEU A 248 -16.91 -29.97 -0.57
N ARG A 249 -17.25 -31.15 -1.14
CA ARG A 249 -16.44 -31.93 -2.08
C ARG A 249 -17.30 -32.50 -3.22
N PRO A 250 -17.98 -31.64 -4.00
CA PRO A 250 -19.03 -32.05 -4.91
C PRO A 250 -18.53 -32.93 -6.06
N LEU A 251 -19.46 -33.72 -6.59
CA LEU A 251 -19.34 -34.42 -7.87
C LEU A 251 -20.29 -33.73 -8.83
N VAL A 252 -19.74 -33.02 -9.81
CA VAL A 252 -20.55 -32.26 -10.78
C VAL A 252 -20.61 -33.05 -12.08
N PRO A 253 -21.81 -33.41 -12.58
CA PRO A 253 -21.93 -34.01 -13.91
C PRO A 253 -21.53 -32.97 -14.96
N LEU A 254 -20.73 -33.40 -15.93
CA LEU A 254 -20.39 -32.64 -17.14
C LEU A 254 -21.16 -33.21 -18.33
N ASP A 255 -21.33 -32.39 -19.36
CA ASP A 255 -21.91 -32.83 -20.62
C ASP A 255 -21.11 -34.01 -21.21
N GLY A 256 -21.80 -35.06 -21.63
CA GLY A 256 -21.19 -36.31 -22.11
C GLY A 256 -21.01 -37.40 -21.05
N GLY A 257 -21.73 -37.33 -19.93
CA GLY A 257 -21.81 -38.41 -18.92
C GLY A 257 -20.54 -38.59 -18.08
N ARG A 258 -19.61 -37.61 -18.14
CA ARG A 258 -18.42 -37.56 -17.29
C ARG A 258 -18.74 -36.82 -15.99
N PHE A 259 -17.99 -37.10 -14.93
CA PHE A 259 -18.10 -36.40 -13.66
C PHE A 259 -16.80 -35.67 -13.33
N ALA A 260 -16.90 -34.39 -13.01
CA ALA A 260 -15.83 -33.65 -12.39
C ALA A 260 -15.79 -34.01 -10.90
N THR A 261 -14.71 -34.65 -10.46
CA THR A 261 -14.51 -35.05 -9.06
C THR A 261 -13.62 -34.03 -8.34
N SER A 262 -13.97 -33.69 -7.11
CA SER A 262 -13.05 -32.95 -6.23
C SER A 262 -11.83 -33.82 -5.87
N ASP A 263 -10.63 -33.24 -5.91
CA ASP A 263 -9.35 -33.90 -5.57
C ASP A 263 -9.37 -34.55 -4.16
N LEU A 264 -10.15 -33.97 -3.23
CA LEU A 264 -10.31 -34.52 -1.88
C LEU A 264 -10.94 -35.92 -1.88
N ASN A 265 -11.88 -36.20 -2.79
CA ASN A 265 -12.52 -37.50 -2.88
C ASN A 265 -11.49 -38.59 -3.26
N ASP A 266 -10.53 -38.27 -4.12
CA ASP A 266 -9.45 -39.19 -4.47
C ASP A 266 -8.50 -39.47 -3.30
N LEU A 267 -8.19 -38.45 -2.51
CA LEU A 267 -7.37 -38.59 -1.31
C LEU A 267 -8.08 -39.46 -0.24
N TYR A 268 -9.37 -39.20 0.03
CA TYR A 268 -10.16 -40.04 0.94
C TYR A 268 -10.25 -41.49 0.46
N ARG A 269 -10.48 -41.70 -0.85
CA ARG A 269 -10.54 -43.04 -1.45
C ARG A 269 -9.23 -43.82 -1.23
N ARG A 270 -8.07 -43.16 -1.37
CA ARG A 270 -6.77 -43.78 -1.11
C ARG A 270 -6.63 -44.19 0.37
N VAL A 271 -7.03 -43.33 1.31
CA VAL A 271 -7.01 -43.64 2.75
C VAL A 271 -7.92 -44.83 3.06
N ILE A 272 -9.16 -44.84 2.59
CA ILE A 272 -10.12 -45.93 2.83
C ILE A 272 -9.60 -47.25 2.25
N ASN A 273 -9.08 -47.25 1.02
CA ASN A 273 -8.54 -48.45 0.38
C ASN A 273 -7.35 -49.05 1.16
N ARG A 274 -6.42 -48.19 1.61
CA ARG A 274 -5.27 -48.62 2.41
C ARG A 274 -5.69 -49.13 3.79
N ASN A 275 -6.61 -48.44 4.44
CA ASN A 275 -7.14 -48.82 5.74
C ASN A 275 -7.86 -50.18 5.67
N ASN A 276 -8.73 -50.39 4.68
CA ASN A 276 -9.44 -51.65 4.49
C ASN A 276 -8.50 -52.80 4.14
N ARG A 277 -7.46 -52.54 3.34
CA ARG A 277 -6.41 -53.53 3.05
C ARG A 277 -5.65 -53.91 4.32
N LEU A 278 -5.29 -52.93 5.16
CA LEU A 278 -4.62 -53.17 6.43
C LEU A 278 -5.50 -53.99 7.40
N LYS A 279 -6.80 -53.65 7.54
CA LYS A 279 -7.76 -54.44 8.36
C LYS A 279 -7.78 -55.91 7.92
N LYS A 280 -7.93 -56.17 6.62
CA LYS A 280 -7.91 -57.54 6.06
C LYS A 280 -6.59 -58.28 6.31
N LEU A 281 -5.44 -57.59 6.18
CA LEU A 281 -4.14 -58.20 6.43
C LEU A 281 -3.93 -58.56 7.91
N MET A 282 -4.46 -57.75 8.82
CA MET A 282 -4.43 -58.02 10.26
C MET A 282 -5.35 -59.19 10.62
N GLU A 283 -6.56 -59.26 10.04
CA GLU A 283 -7.50 -60.37 10.20
C GLU A 283 -6.90 -61.70 9.74
N LEU A 284 -6.19 -61.68 8.60
CA LEU A 284 -5.50 -62.85 8.03
C LEU A 284 -4.16 -63.18 8.73
N ARG A 285 -3.75 -62.41 9.75
CA ARG A 285 -2.47 -62.55 10.46
C ARG A 285 -1.26 -62.64 9.51
N ALA A 286 -1.21 -61.75 8.53
CA ALA A 286 -0.11 -61.68 7.56
C ALA A 286 1.25 -61.38 8.25
N PRO A 287 2.39 -61.72 7.61
CA PRO A 287 3.72 -61.42 8.16
C PRO A 287 3.92 -59.94 8.51
N GLU A 288 4.67 -59.66 9.59
CA GLU A 288 4.86 -58.31 10.12
C GLU A 288 5.45 -57.33 9.09
N VAL A 289 6.33 -57.78 8.20
CA VAL A 289 6.95 -56.95 7.16
C VAL A 289 5.88 -56.33 6.24
N ILE A 290 4.85 -57.10 5.87
CA ILE A 290 3.75 -56.64 5.03
C ILE A 290 2.86 -55.66 5.81
N ILE A 291 2.57 -55.97 7.08
CA ILE A 291 1.77 -55.10 7.94
C ILE A 291 2.48 -53.75 8.15
N ARG A 292 3.79 -53.75 8.43
CA ARG A 292 4.60 -52.52 8.59
C ARG A 292 4.59 -51.68 7.32
N ASN A 293 4.75 -52.31 6.16
CA ASN A 293 4.68 -51.59 4.88
C ASN A 293 3.29 -50.96 4.67
N GLU A 294 2.20 -51.69 4.95
CA GLU A 294 0.86 -51.14 4.78
C GLU A 294 0.51 -50.06 5.83
N LYS A 295 0.98 -50.20 7.09
CA LYS A 295 0.92 -49.14 8.12
C LYS A 295 1.67 -47.88 7.66
N ARG A 296 2.88 -48.04 7.10
CA ARG A 296 3.63 -46.94 6.49
C ARG A 296 2.81 -46.29 5.38
N MET A 297 2.31 -47.07 4.41
CA MET A 297 1.50 -46.56 3.29
C MET A 297 0.22 -45.83 3.75
N LEU A 298 -0.42 -46.30 4.81
CA LEU A 298 -1.57 -45.63 5.42
C LEU A 298 -1.18 -44.27 6.00
N GLN A 299 -0.07 -44.19 6.75
CA GLN A 299 0.49 -42.93 7.24
C GLN A 299 0.76 -41.96 6.08
N GLU A 300 1.34 -42.42 4.96
CA GLU A 300 1.59 -41.55 3.79
C GLU A 300 0.30 -41.04 3.15
N ALA A 301 -0.72 -41.90 3.06
CA ALA A 301 -2.01 -41.53 2.48
C ALA A 301 -2.74 -40.48 3.33
N VAL A 302 -2.68 -40.62 4.67
CA VAL A 302 -3.25 -39.65 5.60
C VAL A 302 -2.46 -38.35 5.61
N ASP A 303 -1.12 -38.41 5.58
CA ASP A 303 -0.27 -37.23 5.44
C ASP A 303 -0.63 -36.44 4.19
N ALA A 304 -0.82 -37.13 3.05
CA ALA A 304 -1.19 -36.47 1.80
C ALA A 304 -2.61 -35.90 1.77
N LEU A 305 -3.56 -36.51 2.51
CA LEU A 305 -4.90 -35.97 2.69
C LEU A 305 -4.86 -34.61 3.42
N PHE A 306 -4.08 -34.51 4.50
CA PHE A 306 -3.94 -33.28 5.27
C PHE A 306 -3.04 -32.26 4.57
N ASP A 307 -1.84 -32.66 4.10
CA ASP A 307 -0.89 -31.80 3.39
C ASP A 307 -0.02 -32.59 2.39
N ASN A 308 -0.39 -32.55 1.11
CA ASN A 308 0.25 -33.31 0.03
C ASN A 308 1.68 -32.83 -0.31
N GLY A 309 2.06 -31.60 0.05
CA GLY A 309 3.35 -31.00 -0.33
C GLY A 309 4.49 -31.24 0.67
N ARG A 310 4.18 -31.62 1.91
CA ARG A 310 5.12 -31.53 3.04
C ARG A 310 6.13 -32.67 3.14
N ARG A 311 5.92 -33.76 2.39
CA ARG A 311 6.74 -34.97 2.40
C ARG A 311 7.61 -35.14 1.15
N GLY A 312 7.87 -34.06 0.41
CA GLY A 312 8.73 -34.04 -0.78
C GLY A 312 8.07 -34.64 -2.02
N ARG A 313 7.56 -35.87 -1.97
CA ARG A 313 6.87 -36.52 -3.10
C ARG A 313 5.37 -36.20 -3.09
N VAL A 314 4.95 -35.35 -4.02
CA VAL A 314 3.55 -34.94 -4.17
C VAL A 314 2.74 -35.98 -4.94
N LEU A 315 1.59 -36.38 -4.40
CA LEU A 315 0.65 -37.25 -5.12
C LEU A 315 -0.01 -36.49 -6.27
N ARG A 316 0.10 -37.05 -7.48
CA ARG A 316 -0.48 -36.52 -8.71
C ARG A 316 -1.75 -37.28 -9.10
N GLY A 317 -2.67 -36.57 -9.75
CA GLY A 317 -3.87 -37.13 -10.39
C GLY A 317 -3.60 -37.61 -11.81
N ALA A 318 -4.66 -38.00 -12.54
CA ALA A 318 -4.57 -38.50 -13.91
C ALA A 318 -3.91 -37.50 -14.90
N ASN A 319 -4.10 -36.20 -14.68
CA ASN A 319 -3.54 -35.15 -15.54
C ASN A 319 -2.13 -34.70 -15.12
N ASN A 320 -1.39 -35.53 -14.37
CA ASN A 320 -0.09 -35.17 -13.76
C ASN A 320 -0.07 -33.93 -12.86
N ARG A 321 -1.23 -33.31 -12.59
CA ARG A 321 -1.37 -32.20 -11.62
C ARG A 321 -1.33 -32.72 -10.18
N PRO A 322 -0.72 -31.98 -9.24
CA PRO A 322 -0.78 -32.33 -7.82
C PRO A 322 -2.22 -32.23 -7.31
N LEU A 323 -2.63 -33.21 -6.50
CA LEU A 323 -3.96 -33.20 -5.87
C LEU A 323 -4.00 -32.15 -4.75
N LYS A 324 -5.06 -31.34 -4.70
CA LYS A 324 -5.28 -30.35 -3.63
C LYS A 324 -5.66 -31.05 -2.31
N SER A 325 -4.89 -30.78 -1.25
CA SER A 325 -5.13 -31.30 0.10
C SER A 325 -6.10 -30.41 0.91
N LEU A 326 -6.45 -30.85 2.13
CA LEU A 326 -7.23 -30.03 3.07
C LEU A 326 -6.50 -28.73 3.43
N SER A 327 -5.18 -28.80 3.63
CA SER A 327 -4.37 -27.60 3.89
C SER A 327 -4.41 -26.63 2.72
N ASP A 328 -4.29 -27.10 1.48
CA ASP A 328 -4.30 -26.24 0.27
C ASP A 328 -5.65 -25.56 0.04
N THR A 329 -6.73 -26.14 0.56
CA THR A 329 -8.06 -25.53 0.52
C THR A 329 -8.16 -24.34 1.49
N LEU A 330 -7.36 -24.34 2.56
CA LEU A 330 -7.33 -23.26 3.55
C LEU A 330 -6.24 -22.22 3.26
N LYS A 331 -5.03 -22.67 2.88
CA LYS A 331 -3.82 -21.83 2.69
C LYS A 331 -3.67 -21.34 1.24
N GLY A 332 -2.85 -20.32 1.07
CA GLY A 332 -2.49 -19.78 -0.26
C GLY A 332 -3.47 -18.73 -0.79
N LYS A 333 -3.23 -18.24 -2.02
CA LYS A 333 -4.06 -17.20 -2.66
C LYS A 333 -5.48 -17.69 -2.98
N GLN A 334 -5.59 -18.93 -3.43
CA GLN A 334 -6.88 -19.60 -3.69
C GLN A 334 -7.50 -20.25 -2.43
N GLY A 335 -6.86 -20.08 -1.27
CA GLY A 335 -7.36 -20.63 -0.02
C GLY A 335 -8.60 -19.88 0.46
N ARG A 336 -9.45 -20.55 1.24
CA ARG A 336 -10.73 -19.99 1.72
C ARG A 336 -10.59 -18.65 2.44
N PHE A 337 -9.55 -18.47 3.26
CA PHE A 337 -9.35 -17.21 4.00
C PHE A 337 -9.18 -16.00 3.07
N ARG A 338 -8.42 -16.13 1.98
CA ARG A 338 -8.15 -15.01 1.07
C ARG A 338 -9.21 -14.85 -0.01
N GLN A 339 -9.61 -15.95 -0.66
CA GLN A 339 -10.47 -15.88 -1.84
C GLN A 339 -11.97 -15.81 -1.51
N ASN A 340 -12.40 -16.38 -0.38
CA ASN A 340 -13.83 -16.56 -0.09
C ASN A 340 -14.29 -15.84 1.19
N LEU A 341 -13.38 -15.52 2.12
CA LEU A 341 -13.72 -14.78 3.34
C LEU A 341 -13.43 -13.29 3.18
N LEU A 342 -12.19 -12.95 2.83
CA LEU A 342 -11.78 -11.55 2.60
C LEU A 342 -12.24 -11.04 1.23
N GLY A 343 -11.95 -11.79 0.16
CA GLY A 343 -12.55 -11.56 -1.16
C GLY A 343 -13.87 -12.31 -1.26
N LYS A 344 -14.91 -11.69 -1.82
CA LYS A 344 -16.18 -12.35 -2.16
C LYS A 344 -16.73 -11.77 -3.45
N ARG A 345 -17.46 -12.59 -4.20
CA ARG A 345 -18.36 -12.08 -5.24
C ARG A 345 -19.60 -11.55 -4.53
N VAL A 346 -20.07 -10.40 -4.98
CA VAL A 346 -21.19 -9.69 -4.37
C VAL A 346 -22.25 -9.49 -5.45
N ASP A 347 -23.50 -9.82 -5.12
CA ASP A 347 -24.66 -9.52 -5.96
C ASP A 347 -24.95 -8.01 -5.93
N TYR A 348 -25.88 -7.51 -6.74
CA TYR A 348 -26.19 -6.06 -6.82
C TYR A 348 -24.95 -5.21 -7.15
N SER A 349 -24.11 -5.72 -8.05
CA SER A 349 -22.92 -5.03 -8.52
C SER A 349 -22.81 -5.09 -10.05
N GLY A 350 -22.20 -4.06 -10.61
CA GLY A 350 -21.99 -3.90 -12.05
C GLY A 350 -20.61 -3.32 -12.33
N ARG A 351 -20.15 -3.39 -13.58
CA ARG A 351 -18.91 -2.73 -14.03
C ARG A 351 -19.10 -2.19 -15.43
N SER A 352 -18.60 -1.00 -15.68
CA SER A 352 -18.47 -0.45 -17.04
C SER A 352 -17.24 0.43 -17.17
N VAL A 353 -16.95 0.82 -18.41
CA VAL A 353 -15.94 1.82 -18.75
C VAL A 353 -16.40 3.19 -18.25
N ILE A 354 -15.47 3.98 -17.74
CA ILE A 354 -15.72 5.35 -17.29
C ILE A 354 -15.51 6.37 -18.41
N VAL A 355 -16.32 7.42 -18.38
CA VAL A 355 -16.17 8.62 -19.21
C VAL A 355 -16.35 9.85 -18.34
N ILE A 356 -15.87 10.99 -18.82
CA ILE A 356 -15.99 12.25 -18.09
C ILE A 356 -17.43 12.78 -18.14
N GLY A 357 -17.93 13.29 -17.01
CA GLY A 357 -19.21 14.00 -16.91
C GLY A 357 -18.99 15.39 -16.30
N PRO A 358 -18.55 16.40 -17.08
CA PRO A 358 -18.25 17.74 -16.57
C PRO A 358 -19.48 18.46 -16.00
N GLU A 359 -20.68 18.15 -16.49
CA GLU A 359 -21.97 18.69 -16.06
C GLU A 359 -22.45 18.18 -14.70
N LEU A 360 -21.87 17.08 -14.20
CA LEU A 360 -22.25 16.50 -12.92
C LEU A 360 -21.78 17.40 -11.77
N LYS A 361 -22.50 17.37 -10.65
CA LYS A 361 -22.02 17.93 -9.38
C LYS A 361 -21.08 16.96 -8.69
N LEU A 362 -20.28 17.45 -7.73
CA LEU A 362 -19.29 16.61 -7.04
C LEU A 362 -19.86 15.31 -6.42
N HIS A 363 -21.08 15.37 -5.86
CA HIS A 363 -21.77 14.24 -5.23
C HIS A 363 -22.49 13.30 -6.21
N GLN A 364 -22.52 13.61 -7.51
CA GLN A 364 -23.29 12.87 -8.50
C GLN A 364 -22.42 11.97 -9.38
N CYS A 365 -22.99 10.87 -9.85
CA CYS A 365 -22.41 10.03 -10.89
C CYS A 365 -23.45 9.67 -11.96
N GLY A 366 -23.03 9.53 -13.22
CA GLY A 366 -23.92 9.10 -14.29
C GLY A 366 -23.97 7.58 -14.41
N LEU A 367 -25.14 6.99 -14.17
CA LEU A 367 -25.37 5.55 -14.29
C LEU A 367 -26.16 5.22 -15.56
N PRO A 368 -25.66 4.30 -16.43
CA PRO A 368 -26.39 3.91 -17.63
C PRO A 368 -27.77 3.34 -17.32
N LYS A 369 -28.80 3.78 -18.04
CA LYS A 369 -30.19 3.31 -17.88
C LYS A 369 -30.34 1.79 -17.80
N LYS A 370 -29.71 1.04 -18.71
CA LYS A 370 -29.76 -0.44 -18.72
C LYS A 370 -29.09 -1.07 -17.52
N MET A 371 -28.00 -0.48 -17.03
CA MET A 371 -27.30 -0.94 -15.85
C MET A 371 -28.13 -0.66 -14.60
N ALA A 372 -28.67 0.54 -14.47
CA ALA A 372 -29.56 0.92 -13.37
C ALA A 372 -30.79 0.00 -13.31
N LEU A 373 -31.43 -0.27 -14.45
CA LEU A 373 -32.57 -1.18 -14.55
C LEU A 373 -32.25 -2.56 -13.96
N GLU A 374 -31.08 -3.13 -14.30
CA GLU A 374 -30.66 -4.45 -13.82
C GLU A 374 -30.35 -4.46 -12.32
N LEU A 375 -29.64 -3.44 -11.84
CA LEU A 375 -29.19 -3.37 -10.45
C LEU A 375 -30.37 -3.10 -9.49
N PHE A 376 -31.35 -2.30 -9.91
CA PHE A 376 -32.50 -1.91 -9.09
C PHE A 376 -33.75 -2.79 -9.27
N LYS A 377 -33.67 -3.89 -10.05
CA LYS A 377 -34.83 -4.77 -10.36
C LYS A 377 -35.77 -5.07 -9.18
N PRO A 378 -35.29 -5.50 -7.99
CA PRO A 378 -36.21 -5.85 -6.91
C PRO A 378 -36.99 -4.64 -6.37
N PHE A 379 -36.38 -3.46 -6.36
CA PHE A 379 -37.02 -2.23 -5.93
C PHE A 379 -38.11 -1.82 -6.93
N ILE A 380 -37.82 -1.95 -8.22
CA ILE A 380 -38.78 -1.67 -9.31
C ILE A 380 -39.98 -2.61 -9.20
N TYR A 381 -39.76 -3.92 -9.01
CA TYR A 381 -40.87 -4.89 -8.84
C TYR A 381 -41.77 -4.52 -7.66
N HIS A 382 -41.17 -4.12 -6.54
CA HIS A 382 -41.93 -3.73 -5.36
C HIS A 382 -42.74 -2.45 -5.58
N ARG A 383 -42.14 -1.44 -6.23
CA ARG A 383 -42.81 -0.16 -6.52
C ARG A 383 -43.91 -0.32 -7.57
N LEU A 384 -43.73 -1.16 -8.60
CA LEU A 384 -44.77 -1.47 -9.58
C LEU A 384 -46.01 -2.13 -8.93
N GLU A 385 -45.78 -3.04 -7.98
CA GLU A 385 -46.85 -3.69 -7.22
C GLU A 385 -47.55 -2.70 -6.28
N GLN A 386 -46.77 -1.89 -5.56
CA GLN A 386 -47.30 -0.88 -4.63
C GLN A 386 -48.08 0.24 -5.36
N GLY A 387 -47.63 0.63 -6.56
CA GLY A 387 -48.31 1.62 -7.41
C GLY A 387 -49.55 1.07 -8.11
N GLY A 388 -49.85 -0.23 -7.99
CA GLY A 388 -51.01 -0.86 -8.61
C GLY A 388 -50.90 -1.07 -10.12
N HIS A 389 -49.71 -0.88 -10.70
CA HIS A 389 -49.46 -1.10 -12.14
C HIS A 389 -49.41 -2.59 -12.49
N CYS A 390 -49.05 -3.44 -11.53
CA CYS A 390 -49.07 -4.90 -11.67
C CYS A 390 -49.69 -5.58 -10.46
N THR A 391 -50.35 -6.71 -10.68
CA THR A 391 -50.96 -7.50 -9.60
C THR A 391 -50.06 -8.62 -9.09
N THR A 392 -49.06 -9.02 -9.88
CA THR A 392 -48.13 -10.10 -9.53
C THR A 392 -46.70 -9.77 -9.95
N ILE A 393 -45.73 -10.31 -9.21
CA ILE A 393 -44.29 -10.17 -9.52
C ILE A 393 -43.94 -10.71 -10.92
N LYS A 394 -44.66 -11.73 -11.42
CA LYS A 394 -44.42 -12.26 -12.76
C LYS A 394 -44.75 -11.23 -13.85
N GLN A 395 -45.90 -10.56 -13.71
CA GLN A 395 -46.28 -9.48 -14.61
C GLN A 395 -45.30 -8.31 -14.51
N ALA A 396 -44.87 -7.94 -13.30
CA ALA A 396 -43.84 -6.92 -13.09
C ALA A 396 -42.53 -7.27 -13.81
N LYS A 397 -42.12 -8.55 -13.76
CA LYS A 397 -40.94 -9.05 -14.47
C LYS A 397 -41.08 -8.93 -15.98
N GLU A 398 -42.22 -9.29 -16.54
CA GLU A 398 -42.50 -9.13 -17.98
C GLU A 398 -42.42 -7.66 -18.41
N MET A 399 -43.03 -6.73 -17.65
CA MET A 399 -42.99 -5.28 -17.93
C MET A 399 -41.57 -4.70 -17.88
N VAL A 400 -40.74 -5.17 -16.95
CA VAL A 400 -39.34 -4.75 -16.83
C VAL A 400 -38.49 -5.33 -17.96
N GLU A 401 -38.76 -6.57 -18.38
CA GLU A 401 -38.07 -7.21 -19.52
C GLU A 401 -38.46 -6.57 -20.86
N SER A 402 -39.72 -6.13 -21.02
CA SER A 402 -40.19 -5.38 -22.19
C SER A 402 -39.76 -3.91 -22.20
N GLN A 403 -39.24 -3.39 -21.08
CA GLN A 403 -38.78 -2.00 -20.91
C GLN A 403 -39.89 -0.97 -21.13
N ASP A 404 -41.07 -1.23 -20.57
CA ASP A 404 -42.23 -0.35 -20.68
C ASP A 404 -41.91 1.08 -20.19
N PRO A 405 -42.49 2.13 -20.80
CA PRO A 405 -42.19 3.52 -20.45
C PRO A 405 -42.33 3.84 -18.95
N ILE A 406 -43.37 3.30 -18.30
CA ILE A 406 -43.66 3.48 -16.87
C ILE A 406 -42.51 3.02 -15.97
N VAL A 407 -41.74 2.03 -16.41
CA VAL A 407 -40.61 1.50 -15.65
C VAL A 407 -39.51 2.55 -15.49
N TRP A 408 -39.33 3.45 -16.47
CA TRP A 408 -38.33 4.52 -16.40
C TRP A 408 -38.71 5.58 -15.36
N ASP A 409 -39.99 5.94 -15.27
CA ASP A 409 -40.48 6.90 -14.28
C ASP A 409 -40.31 6.36 -12.86
N ILE A 410 -40.63 5.08 -12.64
CA ILE A 410 -40.44 4.40 -11.36
C ILE A 410 -38.95 4.24 -11.04
N LEU A 411 -38.12 3.95 -12.04
CA LEU A 411 -36.68 3.83 -11.86
C LEU A 411 -36.09 5.17 -11.37
N GLU A 412 -36.50 6.29 -11.96
CA GLU A 412 -36.05 7.62 -11.53
C GLU A 412 -36.50 7.93 -10.09
N GLU A 413 -37.71 7.53 -9.71
CA GLU A 413 -38.21 7.67 -8.33
C GLU A 413 -37.41 6.82 -7.33
N VAL A 414 -37.07 5.58 -7.70
CA VAL A 414 -36.31 4.64 -6.85
C VAL A 414 -34.86 5.09 -6.65
N ILE A 415 -34.28 5.73 -7.65
CA ILE A 415 -32.89 6.18 -7.68
C ILE A 415 -32.69 7.46 -6.86
N ARG A 416 -33.73 8.29 -6.73
CA ARG A 416 -33.68 9.53 -5.95
C ARG A 416 -33.34 9.22 -4.48
N GLU A 417 -32.34 9.93 -3.95
CA GLU A 417 -31.82 9.75 -2.58
C GLU A 417 -31.25 8.35 -2.27
N HIS A 418 -30.94 7.55 -3.29
CA HIS A 418 -30.34 6.23 -3.11
C HIS A 418 -28.85 6.24 -3.51
N PRO A 419 -27.91 6.33 -2.55
CA PRO A 419 -26.49 6.40 -2.86
C PRO A 419 -25.99 5.10 -3.50
N VAL A 420 -25.06 5.21 -4.43
CA VAL A 420 -24.34 4.08 -5.03
C VAL A 420 -22.85 4.20 -4.73
N LEU A 421 -22.17 3.07 -4.53
CA LEU A 421 -20.74 3.04 -4.28
C LEU A 421 -20.00 2.79 -5.59
N LEU A 422 -19.11 3.70 -5.97
CA LEU A 422 -18.16 3.50 -7.05
C LEU A 422 -16.82 3.02 -6.50
N ASN A 423 -16.22 2.05 -7.17
CA ASN A 423 -14.94 1.45 -6.79
C ASN A 423 -14.02 1.29 -8.00
N ARG A 424 -12.78 1.78 -7.87
CA ARG A 424 -11.69 1.50 -8.82
C ARG A 424 -10.72 0.49 -8.23
N ALA A 425 -10.54 -0.63 -8.93
CA ALA A 425 -9.59 -1.66 -8.56
C ALA A 425 -8.24 -1.44 -9.27
N PRO A 426 -7.08 -1.60 -8.59
CA PRO A 426 -6.91 -1.98 -7.19
C PRO A 426 -7.13 -0.79 -6.22
N THR A 427 -7.84 -1.03 -5.12
CA THR A 427 -8.10 -0.03 -4.08
C THR A 427 -6.90 0.07 -3.13
N LEU A 428 -6.02 1.06 -3.33
CA LEU A 428 -4.81 1.25 -2.52
C LEU A 428 -5.06 2.05 -1.23
N HIS A 429 -6.04 2.95 -1.25
CA HIS A 429 -6.44 3.81 -0.12
C HIS A 429 -7.96 3.91 -0.03
N ARG A 430 -8.50 4.42 1.09
CA ARG A 430 -9.96 4.57 1.30
C ARG A 430 -10.70 5.31 0.18
N LEU A 431 -10.11 6.36 -0.40
CA LEU A 431 -10.75 7.20 -1.42
C LEU A 431 -10.94 6.49 -2.78
N GLY A 432 -10.46 5.24 -2.93
CA GLY A 432 -10.74 4.42 -4.11
C GLY A 432 -12.14 3.80 -4.10
N ILE A 433 -12.89 3.99 -3.01
CA ILE A 433 -14.32 3.70 -2.90
C ILE A 433 -15.01 4.96 -2.36
N GLN A 434 -15.99 5.47 -3.09
CA GLN A 434 -16.79 6.63 -2.66
C GLN A 434 -18.26 6.43 -3.03
N ALA A 435 -19.16 7.07 -2.27
CA ALA A 435 -20.58 7.10 -2.54
C ALA A 435 -20.94 8.31 -3.42
N PHE A 436 -21.91 8.11 -4.31
CA PHE A 436 -22.46 9.11 -5.20
C PHE A 436 -23.95 8.93 -5.34
N GLU A 437 -24.65 10.01 -5.70
CA GLU A 437 -26.03 9.95 -6.13
C GLU A 437 -26.09 9.63 -7.64
N PRO A 438 -26.79 8.55 -8.04
CA PRO A 438 -26.92 8.18 -9.43
C PRO A 438 -27.84 9.12 -10.22
N VAL A 439 -27.36 9.59 -11.37
CA VAL A 439 -28.13 10.31 -12.40
C VAL A 439 -28.24 9.40 -13.62
N LEU A 440 -29.46 9.21 -14.13
CA LEU A 440 -29.68 8.36 -15.30
C LEU A 440 -29.06 8.99 -16.56
N VAL A 441 -28.17 8.25 -17.21
CA VAL A 441 -27.54 8.68 -18.47
C VAL A 441 -27.82 7.69 -19.60
N GLU A 442 -27.86 8.22 -20.82
CA GLU A 442 -27.93 7.40 -22.03
C GLU A 442 -26.57 6.75 -22.34
N GLY A 443 -26.62 5.57 -22.97
CA GLY A 443 -25.44 4.80 -23.35
C GLY A 443 -25.12 3.64 -22.41
N LYS A 444 -23.84 3.24 -22.36
CA LYS A 444 -23.36 2.09 -21.56
C LYS A 444 -22.21 2.44 -20.61
N ALA A 445 -21.64 3.63 -20.70
CA ALA A 445 -20.48 4.05 -19.91
C ALA A 445 -20.91 4.83 -18.66
N ILE A 446 -20.19 4.64 -17.56
CA ILE A 446 -20.42 5.38 -16.31
C ILE A 446 -19.81 6.77 -16.47
N ARG A 447 -20.56 7.84 -16.18
CA ARG A 447 -20.00 9.20 -16.14
C ARG A 447 -19.52 9.51 -14.74
N ILE A 448 -18.30 10.03 -14.61
CA ILE A 448 -17.76 10.43 -13.32
C ILE A 448 -17.36 11.91 -13.32
N HIS A 449 -17.41 12.51 -12.14
CA HIS A 449 -17.00 13.88 -11.93
C HIS A 449 -15.48 14.06 -12.10
N PRO A 450 -14.98 15.10 -12.79
CA PRO A 450 -13.54 15.25 -13.05
C PRO A 450 -12.69 15.46 -11.78
N LEU A 451 -13.21 16.11 -10.74
CA LEU A 451 -12.47 16.35 -9.49
C LEU A 451 -12.22 15.08 -8.67
N VAL A 452 -12.98 13.99 -8.89
CA VAL A 452 -12.74 12.72 -8.17
C VAL A 452 -11.73 11.83 -8.89
N CYS A 453 -11.32 12.17 -10.11
CA CYS A 453 -10.35 11.37 -10.87
C CYS A 453 -8.98 11.30 -10.18
N THR A 454 -8.56 12.37 -9.49
CA THR A 454 -7.32 12.36 -8.68
C THR A 454 -7.43 11.38 -7.53
N ALA A 455 -8.59 11.34 -6.85
CA ALA A 455 -8.87 10.41 -5.77
C ALA A 455 -8.92 8.96 -6.25
N PHE A 456 -9.59 8.66 -7.36
CA PHE A 456 -9.57 7.31 -7.91
C PHE A 456 -8.25 6.95 -8.61
N ASN A 457 -7.38 7.94 -8.86
CA ASN A 457 -6.22 7.85 -9.75
C ASN A 457 -6.62 7.29 -11.14
N ALA A 458 -7.77 7.73 -11.66
CA ALA A 458 -8.43 7.18 -12.84
C ALA A 458 -8.19 8.04 -14.09
N ASP A 459 -7.98 7.35 -15.21
CA ASP A 459 -7.80 7.96 -16.53
C ASP A 459 -8.92 7.51 -17.48
N PHE A 460 -9.11 8.20 -18.61
CA PHE A 460 -10.19 7.94 -19.56
C PHE A 460 -9.73 7.18 -20.82
N ASP A 461 -8.79 6.25 -20.68
CA ASP A 461 -8.19 5.44 -21.77
C ASP A 461 -8.79 4.03 -21.91
N GLY A 462 -9.86 3.73 -21.17
CA GLY A 462 -10.51 2.42 -21.14
C GLY A 462 -10.63 1.81 -19.75
N ASP A 463 -10.21 2.55 -18.71
CA ASP A 463 -10.44 2.19 -17.31
C ASP A 463 -11.89 1.86 -17.01
N GLN A 464 -12.08 0.96 -16.04
CA GLN A 464 -13.38 0.47 -15.63
C GLN A 464 -13.57 0.68 -14.13
N MET A 465 -14.78 1.08 -13.74
CA MET A 465 -15.20 1.15 -12.34
C MET A 465 -16.34 0.19 -12.05
N ALA A 466 -16.34 -0.35 -10.85
CA ALA A 466 -17.41 -1.18 -10.33
C ALA A 466 -18.42 -0.33 -9.55
N VAL A 467 -19.70 -0.67 -9.67
CA VAL A 467 -20.82 -0.05 -8.96
C VAL A 467 -21.36 -1.07 -7.97
N HIS A 468 -21.66 -0.66 -6.74
CA HIS A 468 -22.34 -1.48 -5.73
C HIS A 468 -23.51 -0.72 -5.12
N ILE A 469 -24.63 -1.41 -4.86
CA ILE A 469 -25.83 -0.81 -4.27
C ILE A 469 -25.95 -1.18 -2.77
N PRO A 470 -26.00 -0.19 -1.86
CA PRO A 470 -26.31 -0.43 -0.45
C PRO A 470 -27.80 -0.72 -0.25
N LEU A 471 -28.13 -1.94 0.18
CA LEU A 471 -29.52 -2.38 0.28
C LEU A 471 -30.20 -2.02 1.62
N SER A 472 -29.48 -2.10 2.73
CA SER A 472 -30.06 -1.82 4.05
C SER A 472 -30.13 -0.31 4.32
N PRO A 473 -31.13 0.17 5.09
CA PRO A 473 -31.22 1.57 5.46
C PRO A 473 -29.97 2.08 6.19
N GLU A 474 -29.38 1.23 7.06
CA GLU A 474 -28.16 1.58 7.79
C GLU A 474 -26.97 1.79 6.84
N ALA A 475 -26.84 0.94 5.81
CA ALA A 475 -25.77 1.06 4.82
C ALA A 475 -25.96 2.27 3.91
N GLN A 476 -27.21 2.65 3.61
CA GLN A 476 -27.50 3.87 2.84
C GLN A 476 -27.14 5.12 3.66
N ILE A 477 -27.53 5.17 4.94
CA ILE A 477 -27.18 6.27 5.83
C ILE A 477 -25.65 6.36 6.00
N GLU A 478 -24.98 5.22 6.22
CA GLU A 478 -23.52 5.15 6.32
C GLU A 478 -22.84 5.68 5.05
N ALA A 479 -23.32 5.26 3.87
CA ALA A 479 -22.78 5.71 2.59
C ALA A 479 -22.95 7.23 2.40
N SER A 480 -24.13 7.77 2.71
CA SER A 480 -24.42 9.21 2.56
C SER A 480 -23.67 10.07 3.58
N VAL A 481 -23.50 9.61 4.81
CA VAL A 481 -22.84 10.38 5.87
C VAL A 481 -21.31 10.28 5.78
N LEU A 482 -20.76 9.08 5.59
CA LEU A 482 -19.30 8.85 5.68
C LEU A 482 -18.62 8.78 4.30
N MET A 483 -19.26 8.19 3.30
CA MET A 483 -18.60 7.84 2.03
C MET A 483 -18.90 8.79 0.88
N LEU A 484 -19.85 9.71 1.03
CA LEU A 484 -20.20 10.68 -0.02
C LEU A 484 -18.96 11.46 -0.47
N SER A 485 -18.77 11.61 -1.77
CA SER A 485 -17.58 12.26 -2.34
C SER A 485 -17.41 13.70 -1.85
N SER A 486 -18.51 14.42 -1.61
CA SER A 486 -18.50 15.79 -1.06
C SER A 486 -17.89 15.86 0.34
N ASN A 487 -17.97 14.80 1.13
CA ASN A 487 -17.45 14.76 2.50
C ASN A 487 -15.95 14.38 2.52
N ASN A 488 -15.44 13.81 1.43
CA ASN A 488 -14.11 13.22 1.34
C ASN A 488 -13.19 14.04 0.40
N ILE A 489 -12.96 15.31 0.74
CA ILE A 489 -12.17 16.26 -0.06
C ILE A 489 -10.67 16.20 0.29
N LEU A 490 -10.34 15.91 1.55
CA LEU A 490 -8.97 15.93 2.06
C LEU A 490 -8.29 14.57 1.94
N SER A 491 -6.97 14.61 1.79
CA SER A 491 -6.12 13.45 1.85
C SER A 491 -5.94 12.97 3.31
N PRO A 492 -6.14 11.67 3.60
CA PRO A 492 -5.96 11.14 4.96
C PRO A 492 -4.50 11.14 5.43
N ALA A 493 -3.53 11.30 4.52
CA ALA A 493 -2.11 11.22 4.84
C ALA A 493 -1.55 12.55 5.38
N ASN A 494 -2.02 13.68 4.85
CA ASN A 494 -1.45 15.01 5.11
C ASN A 494 -2.49 16.12 5.30
N GLY A 495 -3.79 15.85 5.13
CA GLY A 495 -4.86 16.84 5.29
C GLY A 495 -4.92 17.89 4.18
N ALA A 496 -4.12 17.75 3.12
CA ALA A 496 -4.22 18.61 1.95
C ALA A 496 -5.46 18.25 1.11
N PRO A 497 -6.10 19.21 0.42
CA PRO A 497 -7.20 18.91 -0.48
C PRO A 497 -6.72 18.02 -1.64
N LEU A 498 -7.43 16.92 -1.88
CA LEU A 498 -7.18 15.99 -2.99
C LEU A 498 -8.05 16.30 -4.20
N ALA A 499 -9.29 16.76 -3.96
CA ALA A 499 -10.20 17.24 -5.00
C ALA A 499 -9.81 18.66 -5.46
N VAL A 500 -8.62 18.77 -6.04
CA VAL A 500 -8.08 20.02 -6.59
C VAL A 500 -8.30 20.01 -8.11
N PRO A 501 -8.70 21.14 -8.72
CA PRO A 501 -8.70 21.29 -10.16
C PRO A 501 -7.36 20.86 -10.76
N ALA A 502 -7.43 20.07 -11.84
CA ALA A 502 -6.27 19.52 -12.51
C ALA A 502 -6.35 19.74 -14.02
N GLN A 503 -5.21 19.62 -14.70
CA GLN A 503 -5.10 19.67 -16.17
C GLN A 503 -5.78 20.94 -16.74
N ASP A 504 -6.78 20.76 -17.60
CA ASP A 504 -7.45 21.83 -18.36
C ASP A 504 -8.12 22.86 -17.45
N MET A 505 -8.66 22.44 -16.29
CA MET A 505 -9.26 23.38 -15.35
C MET A 505 -8.22 24.39 -14.83
N VAL A 506 -7.02 23.91 -14.49
CA VAL A 506 -5.91 24.78 -14.05
C VAL A 506 -5.44 25.66 -15.20
N LEU A 507 -5.38 25.12 -16.42
CA LEU A 507 -4.97 25.86 -17.60
C LEU A 507 -5.91 27.04 -17.87
N GLY A 508 -7.23 26.83 -17.76
CA GLY A 508 -8.23 27.88 -17.91
C GLY A 508 -8.14 28.95 -16.84
N LEU A 509 -7.93 28.57 -15.57
CA LEU A 509 -7.74 29.52 -14.47
C LEU A 509 -6.44 30.31 -14.59
N TYR A 510 -5.37 29.64 -15.00
CA TYR A 510 -4.07 30.27 -15.26
C TYR A 510 -4.20 31.31 -16.39
N TYR A 511 -4.85 30.92 -17.50
CA TYR A 511 -5.12 31.83 -18.60
C TYR A 511 -5.95 33.03 -18.13
N LEU A 512 -7.02 32.79 -17.37
CA LEU A 512 -7.89 33.84 -16.85
C LEU A 512 -7.16 34.83 -15.91
N THR A 513 -6.20 34.37 -15.13
CA THR A 513 -5.52 35.19 -14.11
C THR A 513 -4.24 35.89 -14.61
N ARG A 514 -3.79 35.57 -15.83
CA ARG A 514 -2.60 36.16 -16.45
C ARG A 514 -2.85 37.58 -16.96
N ALA A 515 -1.83 38.43 -16.90
CA ALA A 515 -1.86 39.77 -17.46
C ALA A 515 -1.13 39.81 -18.82
N LYS A 516 -1.66 40.57 -19.77
CA LYS A 516 -1.02 40.86 -21.06
C LYS A 516 -0.74 42.37 -21.16
N PRO A 517 0.52 42.82 -21.00
CA PRO A 517 0.89 44.22 -21.22
C PRO A 517 0.63 44.64 -22.67
N GLY A 518 0.17 45.88 -22.90
CA GLY A 518 -0.15 46.40 -24.23
C GLY A 518 -1.49 45.92 -24.82
N ALA A 519 -2.36 45.32 -24.01
CA ALA A 519 -3.69 44.89 -24.44
C ALA A 519 -4.67 46.07 -24.56
N LYS A 520 -5.74 45.89 -25.36
CA LYS A 520 -6.74 46.95 -25.58
C LYS A 520 -7.38 47.38 -24.25
N GLY A 521 -7.39 48.68 -23.98
CA GLY A 521 -8.01 49.28 -22.79
C GLY A 521 -7.15 49.26 -21.52
N GLU A 522 -5.83 49.09 -21.65
CA GLU A 522 -4.89 49.09 -20.52
C GLU A 522 -4.97 50.37 -19.67
N GLY A 523 -4.97 50.22 -18.34
CA GLY A 523 -4.94 51.31 -17.37
C GLY A 523 -6.26 52.04 -17.13
N ARG A 524 -7.35 51.63 -17.81
CA ARG A 524 -8.70 52.12 -17.55
C ARG A 524 -9.14 51.83 -16.11
N ALA A 525 -9.90 52.75 -15.54
CA ALA A 525 -10.40 52.66 -14.17
C ALA A 525 -11.90 52.35 -14.17
N PHE A 526 -12.31 51.39 -13.34
CA PHE A 526 -13.70 50.93 -13.22
C PHE A 526 -14.19 51.05 -11.78
N ALA A 527 -15.49 51.32 -11.61
CA ALA A 527 -16.12 51.50 -10.31
C ALA A 527 -16.53 50.17 -9.65
N GLY A 528 -16.79 49.12 -10.42
CA GLY A 528 -17.25 47.83 -9.93
C GLY A 528 -17.08 46.69 -10.93
N ALA A 529 -17.36 45.45 -10.51
CA ALA A 529 -17.20 44.25 -11.34
C ALA A 529 -18.17 44.23 -12.55
N ASP A 530 -19.42 44.65 -12.36
CA ASP A 530 -20.43 44.67 -13.43
C ASP A 530 -20.02 45.57 -14.61
N GLU A 531 -19.40 46.71 -14.31
CA GLU A 531 -18.89 47.64 -15.34
C GLU A 531 -17.74 47.03 -16.14
N VAL A 532 -16.90 46.22 -15.49
CA VAL A 532 -15.80 45.49 -16.13
C VAL A 532 -16.35 44.42 -17.07
N VAL A 533 -17.37 43.66 -16.65
CA VAL A 533 -18.01 42.64 -17.49
C VAL A 533 -18.69 43.30 -18.69
N LEU A 534 -19.41 44.40 -18.48
CA LEU A 534 -20.06 45.16 -19.57
C LEU A 534 -19.03 45.72 -20.56
N ALA A 535 -17.89 46.21 -20.09
CA ALA A 535 -16.80 46.68 -20.95
C ALA A 535 -16.17 45.54 -21.75
N LEU A 536 -16.07 44.33 -21.17
CA LEU A 536 -15.60 43.14 -21.87
C LEU A 536 -16.58 42.72 -22.98
N GLU A 537 -17.88 42.71 -22.70
CA GLU A 537 -18.93 42.38 -23.67
C GLU A 537 -19.01 43.41 -24.81
N ALA A 538 -18.79 44.70 -24.50
CA ALA A 538 -18.69 45.77 -25.48
C ALA A 538 -17.40 45.70 -26.34
N GLY A 539 -16.44 44.84 -25.97
CA GLY A 539 -15.15 44.71 -26.67
C GLY A 539 -14.22 45.91 -26.46
N GLU A 540 -14.44 46.71 -25.42
CA GLU A 540 -13.63 47.87 -25.05
C GLU A 540 -12.36 47.47 -24.29
N VAL A 541 -12.38 46.33 -23.60
CA VAL A 541 -11.25 45.69 -22.92
C VAL A 541 -11.13 44.23 -23.35
N GLU A 542 -9.92 43.66 -23.27
CA GLU A 542 -9.68 42.23 -23.45
C GLU A 542 -9.64 41.51 -22.09
N LEU A 543 -9.80 40.19 -22.08
CA LEU A 543 -9.79 39.36 -20.87
C LEU A 543 -8.51 39.51 -20.02
N LEU A 544 -7.37 39.68 -20.70
CA LEU A 544 -6.03 39.75 -20.08
C LEU A 544 -5.58 41.20 -19.84
N THR A 545 -6.44 42.18 -20.12
CA THR A 545 -6.11 43.61 -20.00
C THR A 545 -5.87 43.99 -18.53
N PRO A 546 -4.72 44.63 -18.20
CA PRO A 546 -4.49 45.24 -16.91
C PRO A 546 -5.39 46.47 -16.70
N ILE A 547 -6.16 46.49 -15.62
CA ILE A 547 -7.15 47.51 -15.28
C ILE A 547 -6.99 47.99 -13.83
N ARG A 548 -7.59 49.14 -13.51
CA ARG A 548 -7.71 49.66 -12.15
C ARG A 548 -9.13 49.50 -11.65
N LEU A 549 -9.35 48.67 -10.65
CA LEU A 549 -10.67 48.46 -10.06
C LEU A 549 -10.77 49.19 -8.72
N ARG A 550 -11.83 49.98 -8.51
CA ARG A 550 -12.14 50.50 -7.18
C ARG A 550 -12.73 49.38 -6.33
N TYR A 551 -12.02 48.96 -5.28
CA TYR A 551 -12.44 47.85 -4.43
C TYR A 551 -12.53 48.28 -2.95
N SER A 552 -13.40 47.62 -2.19
CA SER A 552 -13.56 47.80 -0.75
C SER A 552 -13.79 46.44 -0.11
N GLY A 553 -12.86 46.00 0.74
CA GLY A 553 -12.86 44.64 1.29
C GLY A 553 -11.44 44.17 1.63
N GLN A 554 -11.31 42.90 1.99
CA GLN A 554 -10.01 42.25 2.15
C GLN A 554 -9.49 41.80 0.79
N ALA A 555 -8.19 41.94 0.53
CA ALA A 555 -7.52 41.47 -0.68
C ALA A 555 -6.22 40.77 -0.32
N ILE A 556 -5.94 39.65 -0.99
CA ILE A 556 -4.65 38.97 -0.93
C ILE A 556 -3.94 39.27 -2.25
N ASP A 557 -2.84 40.01 -2.15
CA ASP A 557 -2.02 40.36 -3.31
C ASP A 557 -0.76 39.50 -3.38
N LEU A 558 -0.82 38.49 -4.24
CA LEU A 558 0.28 37.55 -4.48
C LEU A 558 1.42 38.19 -5.27
N THR A 559 1.23 39.38 -5.85
CA THR A 559 2.33 40.09 -6.54
C THR A 559 3.31 40.73 -5.58
N LEU A 560 2.90 40.94 -4.32
CA LEU A 560 3.73 41.50 -3.25
C LEU A 560 4.20 40.43 -2.26
N ALA A 561 3.71 39.20 -2.38
CA ALA A 561 4.07 38.08 -1.52
C ALA A 561 5.48 37.56 -1.80
N TYR A 562 6.13 36.98 -0.78
CA TYR A 562 7.45 36.36 -0.92
C TYR A 562 7.40 35.09 -1.79
N ASP A 563 6.31 34.31 -1.67
CA ASP A 563 5.96 33.20 -2.56
C ASP A 563 4.64 33.55 -3.25
N ASP A 564 4.68 33.69 -4.57
CA ASP A 564 3.55 34.09 -5.42
C ASP A 564 2.42 33.04 -5.46
N GLN A 565 2.65 31.88 -4.85
CA GLN A 565 1.69 30.79 -4.75
C GLN A 565 1.29 30.46 -3.30
N ASP A 566 1.75 31.21 -2.28
CA ASP A 566 1.48 30.93 -0.87
C ASP A 566 0.33 31.77 -0.27
N ILE A 567 -0.91 31.40 -0.59
CA ILE A 567 -2.15 32.06 -0.14
C ILE A 567 -2.38 31.88 1.37
N LEU A 568 -2.00 30.74 1.96
CA LEU A 568 -2.32 30.43 3.36
C LEU A 568 -1.59 31.34 4.36
N HIS A 569 -0.38 31.79 4.01
CA HIS A 569 0.49 32.57 4.89
C HIS A 569 0.57 34.04 4.50
N THR A 570 -0.05 34.44 3.39
CA THR A 570 -0.08 35.84 2.97
C THR A 570 -1.15 36.59 3.76
N GLU A 571 -0.76 37.63 4.49
CA GLU A 571 -1.69 38.42 5.28
C GLU A 571 -2.69 39.19 4.39
N PRO A 572 -4.00 39.11 4.66
CA PRO A 572 -5.00 39.84 3.89
C PRO A 572 -4.94 41.34 4.18
N ILE A 573 -4.83 42.15 3.12
CA ILE A 573 -4.81 43.61 3.19
C ILE A 573 -6.24 44.13 3.18
N THR A 574 -6.63 44.96 4.15
CA THR A 574 -7.96 45.59 4.15
C THR A 574 -7.93 46.92 3.40
N LEU A 575 -8.67 47.00 2.31
CA LEU A 575 -8.75 48.18 1.43
C LEU A 575 -10.11 48.88 1.60
N LYS A 576 -10.09 50.21 1.71
CA LYS A 576 -11.31 51.06 1.78
C LYS A 576 -11.33 52.06 0.63
N HIS A 577 -12.19 51.83 -0.36
CA HIS A 577 -12.35 52.67 -1.55
C HIS A 577 -11.05 53.00 -2.30
N GLN A 578 -10.11 52.07 -2.33
CA GLN A 578 -8.84 52.23 -3.04
C GLN A 578 -8.90 51.57 -4.41
N PHE A 579 -8.10 52.09 -5.35
CA PHE A 579 -7.92 51.46 -6.65
C PHE A 579 -6.86 50.36 -6.55
N ILE A 580 -7.22 49.15 -6.93
CA ILE A 580 -6.30 48.01 -7.06
C ILE A 580 -5.93 47.81 -8.53
N ASN A 581 -4.66 47.50 -8.78
CA ASN A 581 -4.21 47.08 -10.11
C ASN A 581 -4.51 45.59 -10.26
N THR A 582 -5.41 45.25 -11.19
CA THR A 582 -5.84 43.87 -11.42
C THR A 582 -6.05 43.62 -12.93
N THR A 583 -6.59 42.46 -13.30
CA THR A 583 -6.96 42.15 -14.69
C THR A 583 -8.45 41.85 -14.77
N VAL A 584 -9.04 42.05 -15.95
CA VAL A 584 -10.46 41.72 -16.20
C VAL A 584 -10.78 40.28 -15.79
N GLY A 585 -9.92 39.32 -16.15
CA GLY A 585 -10.10 37.93 -15.78
C GLY A 585 -10.02 37.65 -14.27
N ARG A 586 -9.16 38.34 -13.52
CA ARG A 586 -9.13 38.23 -12.04
C ARG A 586 -10.41 38.75 -11.41
N VAL A 587 -11.02 39.80 -11.96
CA VAL A 587 -12.33 40.30 -11.49
C VAL A 587 -13.41 39.24 -11.68
N ILE A 588 -13.46 38.60 -12.85
CA ILE A 588 -14.43 37.53 -13.15
C ILE A 588 -14.25 36.33 -12.22
N LEU A 589 -13.00 35.94 -11.96
CA LEU A 589 -12.71 34.86 -11.02
C LEU A 589 -13.28 35.19 -9.64
N ASN A 590 -12.98 36.38 -9.11
CA ASN A 590 -13.41 36.79 -7.77
C ASN A 590 -14.94 36.95 -7.64
N ASP A 591 -15.64 37.28 -8.73
CA ASP A 591 -17.11 37.33 -8.76
C ASP A 591 -17.74 35.94 -8.55
N HIS A 592 -17.05 34.88 -8.98
CA HIS A 592 -17.50 33.49 -8.81
C HIS A 592 -16.99 32.85 -7.51
N LEU A 593 -16.21 33.57 -6.69
CA LEU A 593 -15.76 33.09 -5.39
C LEU A 593 -16.82 33.35 -4.31
N PRO A 594 -16.91 32.52 -3.26
CA PRO A 594 -17.87 32.72 -2.18
C PRO A 594 -17.67 34.06 -1.45
N ALA A 595 -18.79 34.68 -1.07
CA ALA A 595 -18.80 35.94 -0.34
C ALA A 595 -18.05 35.81 1.00
N GLY A 596 -17.10 36.72 1.23
CA GLY A 596 -16.25 36.73 2.41
C GLY A 596 -14.80 36.28 2.14
N LEU A 597 -14.52 35.62 1.01
CA LEU A 597 -13.14 35.39 0.60
C LEU A 597 -12.46 36.73 0.25
N PRO A 598 -11.20 36.93 0.65
CA PRO A 598 -10.41 38.06 0.19
C PRO A 598 -10.29 38.06 -1.33
N PHE A 599 -10.28 39.25 -1.93
CA PHE A 599 -10.03 39.41 -3.36
C PHE A 599 -8.65 38.85 -3.73
N MET A 600 -8.63 37.81 -4.54
CA MET A 600 -7.42 37.12 -4.99
C MET A 600 -6.80 37.88 -6.15
N ASN A 601 -5.67 38.56 -5.89
CA ASN A 601 -4.93 39.28 -6.92
C ASN A 601 -3.58 38.61 -7.18
N GLY A 602 -3.46 37.90 -8.29
CA GLY A 602 -2.23 37.18 -8.63
C GLY A 602 -2.41 36.19 -9.78
N LEU A 603 -1.30 35.59 -10.21
CA LEU A 603 -1.33 34.49 -11.17
C LEU A 603 -1.52 33.17 -10.41
N LEU A 604 -2.61 32.47 -10.69
CA LEU A 604 -2.90 31.20 -10.02
C LEU A 604 -2.34 30.03 -10.84
N LYS A 605 -1.31 29.38 -10.30
CA LYS A 605 -0.81 28.08 -10.80
C LYS A 605 -1.51 26.95 -10.05
N LYS A 606 -1.23 25.70 -10.42
CA LYS A 606 -1.78 24.51 -9.72
C LYS A 606 -1.59 24.55 -8.20
N LYS A 607 -0.42 25.00 -7.73
CA LYS A 607 -0.11 25.13 -6.29
C LYS A 607 -1.02 26.17 -5.62
N GLY A 608 -1.12 27.37 -6.21
CA GLY A 608 -2.01 28.43 -5.72
C GLY A 608 -3.47 28.01 -5.70
N VAL A 609 -3.97 27.33 -6.74
CA VAL A 609 -5.36 26.82 -6.75
C VAL A 609 -5.59 25.79 -5.63
N GLY A 610 -4.63 24.89 -5.38
CA GLY A 610 -4.73 23.93 -4.28
C GLY A 610 -4.79 24.60 -2.91
N GLN A 611 -3.97 25.62 -2.69
CA GLN A 611 -4.00 26.38 -1.45
C GLN A 611 -5.25 27.25 -1.30
N LEU A 612 -5.79 27.79 -2.39
CA LEU A 612 -7.06 28.52 -2.39
C LEU A 612 -8.20 27.63 -1.87
N VAL A 613 -8.25 26.37 -2.33
CA VAL A 613 -9.22 25.38 -1.84
C VAL A 613 -9.00 25.07 -0.35
N GLN A 614 -7.75 24.93 0.08
CA GLN A 614 -7.42 24.69 1.48
C GLN A 614 -7.81 25.86 2.38
N PHE A 615 -7.54 27.09 1.95
CA PHE A 615 -7.90 28.32 2.65
C PHE A 615 -9.43 28.41 2.81
N CYS A 616 -10.18 28.14 1.75
CA CYS A 616 -11.65 28.13 1.80
C CYS A 616 -12.16 27.06 2.78
N HIS A 617 -11.57 25.86 2.77
CA HIS A 617 -11.96 24.78 3.67
C HIS A 617 -11.75 25.12 5.15
N LEU A 618 -10.60 25.71 5.49
CA LEU A 618 -10.27 26.08 6.86
C LEU A 618 -11.14 27.22 7.40
N GLN A 619 -11.46 28.22 6.57
CA GLN A 619 -12.20 29.42 6.99
C GLN A 619 -13.72 29.27 6.91
N PHE A 620 -14.25 28.65 5.85
CA PHE A 620 -15.70 28.59 5.55
C PHE A 620 -16.29 27.18 5.69
N GLY A 621 -15.46 26.16 5.87
CA GLY A 621 -15.89 24.78 6.03
C GLY A 621 -16.22 24.07 4.71
N LEU A 622 -16.78 22.86 4.85
CA LEU A 622 -16.92 21.90 3.75
C LEU A 622 -17.96 22.30 2.70
N GLU A 623 -19.16 22.73 3.10
CA GLU A 623 -20.27 22.98 2.16
C GLU A 623 -19.95 24.12 1.17
N VAL A 624 -19.38 25.22 1.67
CA VAL A 624 -18.97 26.37 0.85
C VAL A 624 -17.85 25.98 -0.10
N THR A 625 -16.90 25.16 0.37
CA THR A 625 -15.78 24.67 -0.45
C THR A 625 -16.26 23.82 -1.62
N VAL A 626 -17.24 22.93 -1.41
CA VAL A 626 -17.81 22.08 -2.48
C VAL A 626 -18.49 22.94 -3.56
N ARG A 627 -19.28 23.94 -3.16
CA ARG A 627 -19.93 24.86 -4.12
C ARG A 627 -18.91 25.64 -4.93
N MET A 628 -17.87 26.15 -4.27
CA MET A 628 -16.76 26.84 -4.92
C MET A 628 -16.01 25.93 -5.90
N LEU A 629 -15.76 24.66 -5.56
CA LEU A 629 -15.09 23.71 -6.44
C LEU A 629 -15.89 23.44 -7.72
N ASP A 630 -17.22 23.31 -7.63
CA ASP A 630 -18.07 23.15 -8.81
C ASP A 630 -18.05 24.40 -9.71
N GLN A 631 -18.08 25.61 -9.12
CA GLN A 631 -17.98 26.87 -9.88
C GLN A 631 -16.61 27.04 -10.55
N ILE A 632 -15.51 26.75 -9.83
CA ILE A 632 -14.15 26.81 -10.36
C ILE A 632 -13.95 25.82 -11.50
N LYS A 633 -14.53 24.63 -11.41
CA LYS A 633 -14.53 23.62 -12.48
C LYS A 633 -15.18 24.17 -13.75
N GLU A 634 -16.40 24.70 -13.65
CA GLU A 634 -17.14 25.24 -14.80
C GLU A 634 -16.39 26.38 -15.47
N LEU A 635 -15.91 27.32 -14.66
CA LEU A 635 -15.13 28.48 -15.09
C LEU A 635 -13.80 28.06 -15.74
N GLY A 636 -13.09 27.10 -15.14
CA GLY A 636 -11.86 26.52 -15.68
C GLY A 636 -12.07 25.92 -17.08
N PHE A 637 -13.09 25.08 -17.27
CA PHE A 637 -13.38 24.49 -18.58
C PHE A 637 -13.80 25.52 -19.63
N LEU A 638 -14.65 26.49 -19.25
CA LEU A 638 -15.10 27.56 -20.14
C LEU A 638 -13.91 28.36 -20.68
N TYR A 639 -13.04 28.83 -19.79
CA TYR A 639 -11.90 29.66 -20.19
C TYR A 639 -10.76 28.88 -20.82
N ALA A 640 -10.60 27.58 -20.50
CA ALA A 640 -9.69 26.71 -21.23
C ALA A 640 -10.13 26.56 -22.70
N THR A 641 -11.43 26.41 -22.94
CA THR A 641 -11.99 26.32 -24.30
C THR A 641 -11.82 27.64 -25.06
N LYS A 642 -12.09 28.78 -24.40
CA LYS A 642 -11.89 30.12 -24.99
C LYS A 642 -10.43 30.45 -25.28
N ALA A 643 -9.50 29.93 -24.47
CA ALA A 643 -8.07 30.16 -24.65
C ALA A 643 -7.54 29.57 -25.97
N GLY A 644 -8.19 28.53 -26.51
CA GLY A 644 -7.82 27.95 -27.81
C GLY A 644 -6.39 27.42 -27.87
N ILE A 645 -5.86 26.95 -26.74
CA ILE A 645 -4.47 26.50 -26.62
C ILE A 645 -4.28 25.23 -27.47
N SER A 646 -3.31 25.28 -28.38
CA SER A 646 -2.95 24.17 -29.28
C SER A 646 -1.46 23.86 -29.14
N LEU A 647 -0.99 22.76 -29.75
CA LEU A 647 0.43 22.41 -29.77
C LEU A 647 0.86 22.15 -31.21
N GLY A 648 1.78 22.96 -31.70
CA GLY A 648 2.43 22.85 -32.99
C GLY A 648 3.90 22.47 -32.89
N ILE A 649 4.50 22.12 -34.04
CA ILE A 649 5.94 21.84 -34.14
C ILE A 649 6.76 23.13 -33.91
N ASP A 650 6.21 24.29 -34.31
CA ASP A 650 6.90 25.58 -34.19
C ASP A 650 7.00 26.09 -32.74
N ASP A 651 6.07 25.68 -31.88
CA ASP A 651 6.08 26.01 -30.44
C ASP A 651 7.29 25.41 -29.71
N LEU A 652 7.91 24.37 -30.26
CA LEU A 652 9.06 23.67 -29.68
C LEU A 652 10.39 24.40 -29.96
N VAL A 653 10.55 25.61 -29.45
CA VAL A 653 11.72 26.47 -29.73
C VAL A 653 13.02 25.82 -29.25
N ILE A 654 13.95 25.58 -30.19
CA ILE A 654 15.30 25.07 -29.90
C ILE A 654 16.22 26.27 -29.66
N PRO A 655 16.96 26.33 -28.54
CA PRO A 655 17.88 27.45 -28.29
C PRO A 655 19.05 27.43 -29.27
N THR A 656 19.35 28.59 -29.88
CA THR A 656 20.47 28.74 -30.81
C THR A 656 21.83 28.56 -30.12
N THR A 657 21.91 28.82 -28.81
CA THR A 657 23.09 28.60 -27.96
C THR A 657 23.40 27.12 -27.74
N LYS A 658 22.48 26.19 -28.06
CA LYS A 658 22.68 24.75 -27.86
C LYS A 658 23.94 24.24 -28.58
N VAL A 659 24.10 24.59 -29.86
CA VAL A 659 25.20 24.05 -30.69
C VAL A 659 26.56 24.45 -30.09
N THR A 660 26.70 25.71 -29.69
CA THR A 660 27.93 26.22 -29.08
C THR A 660 28.20 25.58 -27.71
N MET A 661 27.17 25.34 -26.89
CA MET A 661 27.31 24.66 -25.61
C MET A 661 27.76 23.20 -25.77
N VAL A 662 27.20 22.47 -26.73
CA VAL A 662 27.57 21.07 -26.99
C VAL A 662 29.01 20.98 -27.49
N GLU A 663 29.43 21.85 -28.42
CA GLU A 663 30.83 21.89 -28.89
C GLU A 663 31.82 22.23 -27.77
N GLN A 664 31.45 23.11 -26.84
CA GLN A 664 32.26 23.41 -25.65
C GLN A 664 32.38 22.19 -24.73
N ALA A 665 31.27 21.49 -24.48
CA ALA A 665 31.25 20.27 -23.68
C ALA A 665 32.15 19.17 -24.25
N GLU A 666 32.09 18.95 -25.58
CA GLU A 666 32.94 17.97 -26.26
C GLU A 666 34.42 18.31 -26.11
N LYS A 667 34.80 19.60 -26.21
CA LYS A 667 36.18 20.06 -25.97
C LYS A 667 36.62 19.83 -24.52
N GLU A 668 35.74 20.02 -23.55
CA GLU A 668 36.05 19.74 -22.15
C GLU A 668 36.21 18.24 -21.87
N VAL A 669 35.35 17.41 -22.46
CA VAL A 669 35.46 15.94 -22.37
C VAL A 669 36.78 15.46 -22.98
N LEU A 670 37.20 16.03 -24.11
CA LEU A 670 38.51 15.73 -24.72
C LEU A 670 39.68 16.11 -23.79
N LYS A 671 39.61 17.23 -23.08
CA LYS A 671 40.63 17.61 -22.07
C LYS A 671 40.67 16.61 -20.92
N VAL A 672 39.52 16.18 -20.42
CA VAL A 672 39.45 15.15 -19.35
C VAL A 672 40.03 13.83 -19.86
N GLN A 673 39.78 13.47 -21.11
CA GLN A 673 40.33 12.26 -21.71
C GLN A 673 41.85 12.35 -21.91
N GLN A 674 42.37 13.53 -22.29
CA GLN A 674 43.81 13.79 -22.31
C GLN A 674 44.43 13.68 -20.92
N GLN A 675 43.80 14.25 -19.88
CA GLN A 675 44.26 14.11 -18.50
C GLN A 675 44.35 12.65 -18.05
N TYR A 676 43.42 11.79 -18.52
CA TYR A 676 43.48 10.36 -18.25
C TYR A 676 44.66 9.68 -18.97
N LEU A 677 44.88 10.01 -20.25
CA LEU A 677 46.02 9.51 -21.03
C LEU A 677 47.37 9.97 -20.46
N ASP A 678 47.42 11.20 -19.93
CA ASP A 678 48.60 11.78 -19.26
C ASP A 678 48.80 11.24 -17.84
N GLY A 679 47.88 10.43 -17.31
CA GLY A 679 47.98 9.81 -15.99
C GLY A 679 47.61 10.71 -14.80
N ALA A 680 47.00 11.88 -15.06
CA ALA A 680 46.64 12.84 -14.02
C ALA A 680 45.35 12.49 -13.26
N ILE A 681 44.48 11.66 -13.85
CA ILE A 681 43.21 11.22 -13.27
C ILE A 681 43.00 9.72 -13.48
N THR A 682 42.21 9.09 -12.62
CA THR A 682 41.82 7.68 -12.76
C THR A 682 40.67 7.48 -13.75
N ASN A 683 40.43 6.25 -14.21
CA ASN A 683 39.30 5.96 -15.11
C ASN A 683 37.93 6.19 -14.42
N GLY A 684 37.83 5.91 -13.11
CA GLY A 684 36.62 6.20 -12.34
C GLY A 684 36.34 7.70 -12.23
N GLU A 685 37.37 8.51 -11.98
CA GLU A 685 37.28 9.97 -11.96
C GLU A 685 36.98 10.54 -13.35
N ARG A 686 37.60 10.01 -14.40
CA ARG A 686 37.30 10.35 -15.80
C ARG A 686 35.82 10.16 -16.07
N TYR A 687 35.29 8.98 -15.78
CA TYR A 687 33.89 8.64 -15.99
C TYR A 687 32.94 9.60 -15.23
N ASN A 688 33.21 9.87 -13.95
CA ASN A 688 32.41 10.79 -13.15
C ASN A 688 32.47 12.23 -13.67
N LYS A 689 33.65 12.72 -14.07
CA LYS A 689 33.83 14.07 -14.65
C LYS A 689 33.10 14.22 -15.98
N VAL A 690 33.18 13.24 -16.87
CA VAL A 690 32.46 13.24 -18.16
C VAL A 690 30.94 13.32 -17.93
N ILE A 691 30.41 12.54 -16.99
CA ILE A 691 28.99 12.59 -16.62
C ILE A 691 28.59 13.97 -16.08
N ALA A 692 29.42 14.57 -15.22
CA ALA A 692 29.15 15.88 -14.65
C ALA A 692 29.09 16.98 -15.72
N ILE A 693 30.05 17.02 -16.65
CA ILE A 693 30.07 17.96 -17.77
C ILE A 693 28.78 17.86 -18.58
N TRP A 694 28.38 16.64 -18.96
CA TRP A 694 27.17 16.44 -19.75
C TRP A 694 25.89 16.77 -18.97
N SER A 695 25.86 16.54 -17.66
CA SER A 695 24.72 16.90 -16.81
C SER A 695 24.54 18.42 -16.72
N ASP A 696 25.62 19.16 -16.46
CA ASP A 696 25.60 20.64 -16.38
C ASP A 696 25.17 21.26 -17.72
N VAL A 697 25.76 20.81 -18.83
CA VAL A 697 25.37 21.28 -20.17
C VAL A 697 23.90 21.00 -20.46
N THR A 698 23.40 19.83 -20.05
CA THR A 698 21.99 19.46 -20.23
C THR A 698 21.05 20.38 -19.43
N GLU A 699 21.46 20.83 -18.23
CA GLU A 699 20.70 21.81 -17.44
C GLU A 699 20.75 23.22 -18.03
N ARG A 700 21.94 23.69 -18.45
CA ARG A 700 22.09 25.01 -19.09
C ARG A 700 21.27 25.13 -20.37
N VAL A 701 21.28 24.10 -21.22
CA VAL A 701 20.46 24.05 -22.44
C VAL A 701 18.97 24.11 -22.09
N ALA A 702 18.55 23.44 -21.01
CA ALA A 702 17.16 23.50 -20.56
C ALA A 702 16.77 24.90 -20.08
N ASP A 703 17.64 25.57 -19.34
CA ASP A 703 17.40 26.93 -18.83
C ASP A 703 17.30 27.96 -19.95
N ASP A 704 18.21 27.90 -20.92
CA ASP A 704 18.20 28.77 -22.09
C ASP A 704 16.95 28.53 -22.96
N MET A 705 16.56 27.27 -23.14
CA MET A 705 15.32 26.91 -23.83
C MET A 705 14.09 27.52 -23.14
N PHE A 706 13.99 27.38 -21.81
CA PHE A 706 12.86 27.94 -21.05
C PHE A 706 12.79 29.46 -21.13
N LYS A 707 13.94 30.14 -20.97
CA LYS A 707 14.03 31.61 -21.14
C LYS A 707 13.68 32.03 -22.57
N GLY A 708 14.05 31.24 -23.57
CA GLY A 708 13.71 31.47 -24.97
C GLY A 708 12.21 31.35 -25.23
N MET A 709 11.53 30.38 -24.59
CA MET A 709 10.07 30.21 -24.68
C MET A 709 9.28 31.26 -23.89
N GLU A 710 9.86 31.79 -22.81
CA GLU A 710 9.27 32.85 -21.98
C GLU A 710 9.34 34.22 -22.67
N ARG A 711 10.47 34.53 -23.33
CA ARG A 711 10.69 35.78 -24.07
C ARG A 711 9.77 35.83 -25.29
N THR A 712 8.58 36.35 -25.07
CA THR A 712 7.66 36.76 -26.13
C THR A 712 7.96 38.22 -26.45
N GLU A 713 8.12 38.57 -27.73
CA GLU A 713 8.21 39.98 -28.14
C GLU A 713 7.04 40.80 -27.57
N PRO A 714 7.18 42.11 -27.30
CA PRO A 714 6.07 42.95 -26.87
C PRO A 714 4.95 42.91 -27.93
N GLY A 715 3.83 42.24 -27.62
CA GLY A 715 2.71 42.01 -28.54
C GLY A 715 2.64 40.61 -29.17
N GLY A 716 3.63 39.73 -28.94
CA GLY A 716 3.68 38.39 -29.50
C GLY A 716 2.71 37.38 -28.88
N GLN A 717 2.41 36.33 -29.63
CA GLN A 717 1.56 35.21 -29.20
C GLN A 717 2.27 34.36 -28.13
N MET A 718 1.52 33.97 -27.10
CA MET A 718 2.05 33.16 -25.99
C MET A 718 2.41 31.76 -26.46
N ASN A 719 3.57 31.25 -26.05
CA ASN A 719 3.93 29.86 -26.33
C ASN A 719 3.05 28.90 -25.50
N PRO A 720 2.25 28.03 -26.14
CA PRO A 720 1.37 27.07 -25.47
C PRO A 720 2.09 26.09 -24.54
N ILE A 721 3.28 25.61 -24.95
CA ILE A 721 4.05 24.61 -24.21
C ILE A 721 4.56 25.20 -22.90
N TYR A 722 5.03 26.44 -22.94
CA TYR A 722 5.42 27.18 -21.74
C TYR A 722 4.23 27.35 -20.80
N VAL A 723 3.06 27.75 -21.33
CA VAL A 723 1.85 27.94 -20.52
C VAL A 723 1.41 26.64 -19.82
N MET A 724 1.44 25.50 -20.52
CA MET A 724 1.11 24.21 -19.90
C MET A 724 2.09 23.83 -18.78
N ALA A 725 3.37 24.11 -18.97
CA ALA A 725 4.42 23.82 -17.99
C ALA A 725 4.37 24.72 -16.76
N ASP A 726 4.30 26.04 -16.98
CA ASP A 726 4.32 27.05 -15.91
C ASP A 726 3.02 27.00 -15.08
N SER A 727 1.87 26.76 -15.72
CA SER A 727 0.61 26.54 -14.98
C SER A 727 0.64 25.30 -14.08
N GLY A 728 1.53 24.34 -14.36
CA GLY A 728 1.57 23.04 -13.69
C GLY A 728 0.41 22.12 -14.08
N SER A 729 -0.31 22.43 -15.16
CA SER A 729 -1.43 21.63 -15.68
C SER A 729 -0.93 20.30 -16.25
N ARG A 730 0.07 20.35 -17.14
CA ARG A 730 0.75 19.20 -17.73
C ARG A 730 2.10 19.60 -18.32
N GLY A 731 3.09 18.72 -18.19
CA GLY A 731 4.45 19.00 -18.68
C GLY A 731 5.38 19.40 -17.54
N SER A 732 6.54 18.77 -17.47
CA SER A 732 7.63 19.19 -16.59
C SER A 732 8.76 19.84 -17.40
N LYS A 733 9.59 20.63 -16.72
CA LYS A 733 10.84 21.18 -17.27
C LYS A 733 11.69 20.09 -17.94
N GLN A 734 11.72 18.91 -17.34
CA GLN A 734 12.45 17.74 -17.87
C GLN A 734 11.83 17.17 -19.15
N GLN A 735 10.50 17.12 -19.25
CA GLN A 735 9.82 16.60 -20.45
C GLN A 735 10.03 17.56 -21.64
N ILE A 736 9.91 18.86 -21.40
CA ILE A 736 10.09 19.88 -22.44
C ILE A 736 11.56 19.91 -22.90
N ARG A 737 12.50 19.73 -21.97
CA ARG A 737 13.93 19.57 -22.29
C ARG A 737 14.15 18.44 -23.30
N GLN A 738 13.47 17.30 -23.16
CA GLN A 738 13.62 16.20 -24.12
C GLN A 738 13.01 16.52 -25.50
N LEU A 739 11.97 17.36 -25.54
CA LEU A 739 11.28 17.72 -26.79
C LEU A 739 12.09 18.72 -27.63
N ALA A 740 12.59 19.80 -27.02
CA ALA A 740 13.23 20.92 -27.73
C ALA A 740 14.67 21.24 -27.29
N GLY A 741 15.14 20.74 -26.15
CA GLY A 741 16.50 20.94 -25.65
C GLY A 741 17.44 19.84 -26.13
N MET A 742 17.73 18.90 -25.23
CA MET A 742 18.48 17.68 -25.50
C MET A 742 17.98 16.56 -24.57
N ARG A 743 18.09 15.30 -25.00
CA ARG A 743 17.63 14.18 -24.18
C ARG A 743 18.59 13.90 -23.02
N GLY A 744 19.90 14.06 -23.23
CA GLY A 744 20.94 13.93 -22.21
C GLY A 744 21.39 12.49 -21.96
N LEU A 745 21.83 12.21 -20.73
CA LEU A 745 22.42 10.93 -20.32
C LEU A 745 21.37 9.87 -20.00
N MET A 746 21.63 8.62 -20.44
CA MET A 746 20.74 7.47 -20.25
C MET A 746 21.33 6.44 -19.29
N ALA A 747 20.46 5.72 -18.56
CA ALA A 747 20.88 4.62 -17.69
C ALA A 747 20.84 3.26 -18.41
N LYS A 748 21.86 2.42 -18.16
CA LYS A 748 21.88 1.00 -18.53
C LYS A 748 20.90 0.22 -17.64
N PRO A 749 20.50 -1.02 -18.03
CA PRO A 749 19.69 -1.88 -17.17
C PRO A 749 20.37 -2.25 -15.83
N SER A 750 21.70 -2.14 -15.74
CA SER A 750 22.48 -2.29 -14.51
C SER A 750 22.36 -1.11 -13.54
N GLY A 751 21.88 0.05 -14.00
CA GLY A 751 21.83 1.30 -13.24
C GLY A 751 23.00 2.25 -13.50
N GLU A 752 24.06 1.79 -14.18
CA GLU A 752 25.16 2.65 -14.61
C GLU A 752 24.72 3.65 -15.68
N ILE A 753 25.30 4.84 -15.68
CA ILE A 753 25.03 5.87 -16.69
C ILE A 753 25.89 5.59 -17.93
N ILE A 754 25.32 5.76 -19.12
CA ILE A 754 26.07 5.64 -20.37
C ILE A 754 26.83 6.95 -20.59
N GLU A 755 28.15 6.88 -20.75
CA GLU A 755 29.01 8.07 -20.92
C GLU A 755 28.70 8.85 -22.21
N THR A 756 28.16 8.19 -23.23
CA THR A 756 27.73 8.82 -24.49
C THR A 756 26.33 9.42 -24.34
N PRO A 757 26.18 10.75 -24.32
CA PRO A 757 24.87 11.40 -24.20
C PRO A 757 24.09 11.36 -25.52
N ILE A 758 22.79 11.63 -25.43
CA ILE A 758 21.94 11.91 -26.59
C ILE A 758 21.81 13.44 -26.70
N THR A 759 22.59 14.03 -27.60
CA THR A 759 22.62 15.48 -27.87
C THR A 759 21.39 15.97 -28.65
N SER A 760 20.79 15.10 -29.44
CA SER A 760 19.57 15.37 -30.21
C SER A 760 18.32 15.44 -29.30
N ASN A 761 17.30 16.14 -29.77
CA ASN A 761 15.96 16.17 -29.15
C ASN A 761 14.91 15.50 -30.06
N PHE A 762 13.66 15.40 -29.59
CA PHE A 762 12.60 14.77 -30.38
C PHE A 762 12.17 15.59 -31.60
N ARG A 763 12.31 16.92 -31.58
CA ARG A 763 12.03 17.79 -32.74
C ARG A 763 13.05 17.58 -33.87
N GLU A 764 14.33 17.45 -33.52
CA GLU A 764 15.44 17.19 -34.45
C GLU A 764 15.44 15.74 -34.95
N GLY A 765 14.89 14.82 -34.15
CA GLY A 765 14.93 13.39 -34.41
C GLY A 765 16.14 12.71 -33.77
N LEU A 766 16.04 11.39 -33.57
CA LEU A 766 17.09 10.57 -32.97
C LEU A 766 17.73 9.67 -34.03
N THR A 767 19.05 9.52 -33.98
CA THR A 767 19.74 8.51 -34.79
C THR A 767 19.40 7.10 -34.29
N VAL A 768 19.63 6.08 -35.14
CA VAL A 768 19.36 4.67 -34.77
C VAL A 768 20.10 4.27 -33.49
N LEU A 769 21.35 4.71 -33.33
CA LEU A 769 22.14 4.40 -32.14
C LEU A 769 21.59 5.10 -30.89
N GLN A 770 21.26 6.39 -30.97
CA GLN A 770 20.67 7.14 -29.86
C GLN A 770 19.30 6.56 -29.44
N TYR A 771 18.48 6.20 -30.43
CA TYR A 771 17.19 5.53 -30.18
C TYR A 771 17.40 4.18 -29.49
N PHE A 772 18.33 3.36 -29.98
CA PHE A 772 18.67 2.06 -29.39
C PHE A 772 19.13 2.21 -27.93
N ILE A 773 20.04 3.14 -27.65
CA ILE A 773 20.51 3.47 -26.29
C ILE A 773 19.33 3.85 -25.38
N SER A 774 18.40 4.67 -25.89
CA SER A 774 17.20 5.05 -25.14
C SER A 774 16.26 3.88 -24.84
N THR A 775 16.26 2.80 -25.65
CA THR A 775 15.38 1.66 -25.42
C THR A 775 15.76 0.86 -24.16
N HIS A 776 17.03 0.85 -23.77
CA HIS A 776 17.49 0.12 -22.59
C HIS A 776 16.88 0.67 -21.30
N GLY A 777 16.97 1.99 -21.09
CA GLY A 777 16.35 2.66 -19.93
C GLY A 777 14.83 2.53 -19.95
N ALA A 778 14.18 2.75 -21.09
CA ALA A 778 12.73 2.66 -21.22
C ALA A 778 12.20 1.25 -20.92
N ARG A 779 12.85 0.20 -21.47
CA ARG A 779 12.45 -1.20 -21.23
C ARG A 779 12.65 -1.60 -19.78
N LYS A 780 13.75 -1.17 -19.15
CA LYS A 780 14.01 -1.41 -17.72
C LYS A 780 12.95 -0.72 -16.86
N GLY A 781 12.62 0.53 -17.16
CA GLY A 781 11.54 1.26 -16.49
C GLY A 781 10.20 0.53 -16.56
N LEU A 782 9.77 0.13 -17.76
CA LEU A 782 8.52 -0.64 -17.96
C LEU A 782 8.52 -2.00 -17.24
N ALA A 783 9.63 -2.73 -17.29
CA ALA A 783 9.74 -4.02 -16.62
C ALA A 783 9.69 -3.87 -15.08
N ASP A 784 10.37 -2.87 -14.54
CA ASP A 784 10.37 -2.59 -13.10
C ASP A 784 8.98 -2.13 -12.63
N THR A 785 8.29 -1.28 -13.39
CA THR A 785 6.88 -0.90 -13.10
C THR A 785 5.97 -2.14 -13.04
N ALA A 786 6.13 -3.09 -13.96
CA ALA A 786 5.31 -4.30 -13.96
C ALA A 786 5.62 -5.26 -12.79
N LEU A 787 6.89 -5.38 -12.38
CA LEU A 787 7.31 -6.34 -11.35
C LEU A 787 7.17 -5.77 -9.93
N LYS A 788 7.67 -4.56 -9.68
CA LYS A 788 7.78 -3.98 -8.33
C LYS A 788 6.43 -3.55 -7.74
N THR A 789 5.44 -3.25 -8.58
CA THR A 789 4.08 -2.93 -8.13
C THR A 789 3.48 -4.05 -7.27
N ALA A 790 3.81 -5.32 -7.55
CA ALA A 790 3.36 -6.45 -6.75
C ALA A 790 3.97 -6.46 -5.34
N ASP A 791 5.22 -6.01 -5.19
CA ASP A 791 5.94 -5.98 -3.91
C ASP A 791 5.43 -4.86 -3.02
N SER A 792 5.20 -3.66 -3.58
CA SER A 792 4.61 -2.53 -2.84
C SER A 792 3.20 -2.88 -2.33
N GLY A 793 2.34 -3.46 -3.18
CA GLY A 793 1.02 -3.92 -2.75
C GLY A 793 1.06 -5.04 -1.71
N TYR A 794 2.07 -5.91 -1.76
CA TYR A 794 2.29 -6.94 -0.76
C TYR A 794 2.76 -6.37 0.59
N LEU A 795 3.60 -5.33 0.57
CA LEU A 795 4.01 -4.57 1.75
C LEU A 795 2.79 -3.90 2.40
N THR A 796 1.96 -3.20 1.63
CA THR A 796 0.71 -2.57 2.13
C THR A 796 -0.17 -3.60 2.83
N ARG A 797 -0.34 -4.80 2.26
CA ARG A 797 -1.10 -5.85 2.93
C ARG A 797 -0.48 -6.27 4.25
N ARG A 798 0.84 -6.44 4.31
CA ARG A 798 1.53 -6.78 5.57
C ARG A 798 1.39 -5.68 6.62
N LEU A 799 1.43 -4.42 6.21
CA LEU A 799 1.20 -3.28 7.10
C LEU A 799 -0.22 -3.32 7.67
N VAL A 800 -1.23 -3.55 6.83
CA VAL A 800 -2.62 -3.71 7.28
C VAL A 800 -2.77 -4.91 8.21
N ASP A 801 -2.18 -6.07 7.87
CA ASP A 801 -2.24 -7.28 8.70
C ASP A 801 -1.67 -7.04 10.12
N VAL A 802 -0.71 -6.12 10.28
CA VAL A 802 -0.10 -5.77 11.58
C VAL A 802 -0.86 -4.65 12.29
N ALA A 803 -1.41 -3.68 11.54
CA ALA A 803 -1.99 -2.45 12.10
C ALA A 803 -3.52 -2.50 12.25
N GLN A 804 -4.23 -3.49 11.70
CA GLN A 804 -5.70 -3.55 11.71
C GLN A 804 -6.34 -3.49 13.11
N ASP A 805 -5.64 -3.95 14.15
CA ASP A 805 -6.16 -4.00 15.52
C ASP A 805 -5.99 -2.65 16.25
N VAL A 806 -5.37 -1.66 15.61
CA VAL A 806 -5.14 -0.31 16.14
C VAL A 806 -6.34 0.57 15.79
N ILE A 807 -7.21 0.76 16.77
CA ILE A 807 -8.46 1.54 16.68
C ILE A 807 -8.46 2.59 17.80
N ILE A 808 -9.14 3.71 17.60
CA ILE A 808 -9.34 4.69 18.67
C ILE A 808 -10.36 4.16 19.69
N SER A 809 -9.92 3.92 20.93
CA SER A 809 -10.71 3.19 21.94
C SER A 809 -11.14 4.04 23.14
N GLU A 810 -10.41 5.11 23.46
CA GLU A 810 -10.66 5.97 24.61
C GLU A 810 -10.29 7.43 24.31
N MET A 811 -10.77 8.38 25.13
CA MET A 811 -10.52 9.81 24.91
C MET A 811 -9.09 10.21 25.33
N ASP A 812 -8.67 9.80 26.52
CA ASP A 812 -7.34 10.06 27.06
C ASP A 812 -6.84 8.86 27.86
N CYS A 813 -5.58 8.45 27.64
CA CYS A 813 -4.93 7.38 28.40
C CYS A 813 -4.27 7.89 29.70
N GLY A 814 -4.18 9.20 29.89
CA GLY A 814 -3.57 9.83 31.07
C GLY A 814 -2.04 9.87 31.05
N THR A 815 -1.40 9.46 29.95
CA THR A 815 0.07 9.45 29.85
C THR A 815 0.67 10.84 30.03
N VAL A 816 1.72 10.92 30.84
CA VAL A 816 2.56 12.12 31.04
C VAL A 816 3.83 12.04 30.19
N ASP A 817 3.95 11.00 29.35
CA ASP A 817 5.09 10.82 28.47
C ASP A 817 4.75 11.24 27.03
N GLY A 818 5.73 11.83 26.35
CA GLY A 818 5.56 12.44 25.05
C GLY A 818 6.90 12.63 24.35
N ILE A 819 6.83 12.96 23.06
CA ILE A 819 8.02 13.13 22.21
C ILE A 819 8.31 14.62 22.03
N GLU A 820 9.60 14.98 22.04
CA GLU A 820 10.04 16.32 21.63
C GLU A 820 10.17 16.37 20.11
N VAL A 821 9.50 17.33 19.48
CA VAL A 821 9.53 17.55 18.04
C VAL A 821 10.15 18.91 17.75
N GLY A 822 11.13 18.93 16.84
CA GLY A 822 11.77 20.12 16.29
C GLY A 822 11.65 20.16 14.76
N SER A 823 12.10 21.25 14.13
CA SER A 823 12.26 21.34 12.68
C SER A 823 13.23 20.27 12.15
N LEU A 824 12.93 19.69 10.99
CA LEU A 824 13.82 18.73 10.34
C LEU A 824 14.82 19.48 9.47
N VAL A 825 16.11 19.39 9.83
CA VAL A 825 17.21 20.05 9.10
C VAL A 825 18.12 18.99 8.50
N GLU A 826 18.22 18.94 7.18
CA GLU A 826 19.17 18.10 6.45
C GLU A 826 20.13 19.00 5.67
N ALA A 827 21.44 18.80 5.81
CA ALA A 827 22.47 19.56 5.09
C ALA A 827 22.38 21.10 5.22
N GLY A 828 21.77 21.63 6.28
CA GLY A 828 21.58 23.08 6.48
C GLY A 828 20.32 23.66 5.79
N GLU A 829 19.53 22.83 5.12
CA GLU A 829 18.18 23.18 4.65
C GLU A 829 17.13 22.68 5.62
N VAL A 830 16.20 23.56 5.98
CA VAL A 830 14.99 23.18 6.73
C VAL A 830 14.08 22.46 5.74
N VAL A 831 14.07 21.13 5.80
CA VAL A 831 13.23 20.28 4.95
C VAL A 831 11.77 20.42 5.36
N GLU A 832 11.51 20.44 6.67
CA GLU A 832 10.17 20.58 7.22
C GLU A 832 10.20 21.53 8.43
N PRO A 833 9.44 22.64 8.40
CA PRO A 833 9.41 23.59 9.49
C PRO A 833 8.67 23.02 10.71
N LEU A 834 8.93 23.59 11.89
CA LEU A 834 8.31 23.13 13.13
C LEU A 834 6.77 23.17 13.06
N ARG A 835 6.19 24.24 12.49
CA ARG A 835 4.73 24.43 12.41
C ARG A 835 4.03 23.24 11.74
N ASP A 836 4.55 22.75 10.61
CA ASP A 836 3.87 21.71 9.82
C ASP A 836 3.87 20.37 10.57
N ARG A 837 4.88 20.13 11.42
CA ARG A 837 5.00 18.91 12.22
C ARG A 837 4.11 18.87 13.45
N ILE A 838 3.75 20.04 14.00
CA ILE A 838 2.97 20.14 15.25
C ILE A 838 1.47 20.35 15.02
N VAL A 839 1.05 20.81 13.83
CA VAL A 839 -0.36 21.02 13.50
C VAL A 839 -1.17 19.74 13.70
N GLY A 840 -2.32 19.88 14.38
CA GLY A 840 -3.25 18.78 14.70
C GLY A 840 -2.76 17.82 15.78
N ARG A 841 -1.62 18.10 16.44
CA ARG A 841 -1.13 17.34 17.59
C ARG A 841 -1.59 17.95 18.90
N VAL A 842 -1.60 17.14 19.95
CA VAL A 842 -1.95 17.58 21.30
C VAL A 842 -0.69 17.85 22.09
N ASN A 843 -0.62 19.03 22.67
CA ASN A 843 0.52 19.49 23.44
C ASN A 843 0.50 18.91 24.87
N LEU A 844 1.66 18.55 25.41
CA LEU A 844 1.79 17.99 26.76
C LEU A 844 2.20 19.04 27.80
N GLN A 845 2.85 20.14 27.39
CA GLN A 845 3.39 21.15 28.29
C GLN A 845 2.84 22.53 27.97
N LYS A 846 2.60 23.37 28.97
CA LYS A 846 2.18 24.75 28.73
C LYS A 846 3.30 25.54 28.04
N ILE A 847 3.04 26.01 26.83
CA ILE A 847 3.97 26.83 26.05
C ILE A 847 3.68 28.29 26.32
N LYS A 848 4.73 29.08 26.56
CA LYS A 848 4.64 30.52 26.80
C LYS A 848 5.50 31.27 25.79
N ASP A 849 5.06 32.46 25.45
CA ASP A 849 5.83 33.43 24.67
C ASP A 849 6.97 34.05 25.53
N TYR A 850 7.86 34.81 24.88
CA TYR A 850 8.95 35.54 25.53
C TYR A 850 8.46 36.49 26.65
N GLU A 851 7.25 37.05 26.50
CA GLU A 851 6.60 37.92 27.49
C GLU A 851 5.91 37.16 28.64
N GLY A 852 5.91 35.82 28.61
CA GLY A 852 5.29 34.96 29.62
C GLY A 852 3.80 34.68 29.40
N ASN A 853 3.20 35.20 28.32
CA ASN A 853 1.83 34.91 27.93
C ASN A 853 1.70 33.46 27.43
N PRO A 854 0.71 32.67 27.89
CA PRO A 854 0.54 31.30 27.43
C PRO A 854 0.03 31.26 25.98
N ILE A 855 0.76 30.58 25.09
CA ILE A 855 0.36 30.37 23.69
C ILE A 855 -0.55 29.14 23.59
N VAL A 856 -0.12 28.01 24.17
CA VAL A 856 -0.86 26.74 24.14
C VAL A 856 -0.88 26.12 25.53
N ASP A 857 -2.06 25.70 25.98
CA ASP A 857 -2.23 25.03 27.27
C ASP A 857 -1.98 23.52 27.22
N VAL A 858 -1.91 22.88 28.39
CA VAL A 858 -1.74 21.43 28.51
C VAL A 858 -2.95 20.71 27.92
N ASN A 859 -2.71 19.65 27.13
CA ASN A 859 -3.73 18.85 26.44
C ASN A 859 -4.60 19.62 25.45
N GLN A 860 -4.13 20.78 24.97
CA GLN A 860 -4.78 21.52 23.90
C GLN A 860 -4.28 21.04 22.52
N GLU A 861 -5.20 20.93 21.55
CA GLU A 861 -4.87 20.72 20.15
C GLU A 861 -4.16 21.95 19.58
N ILE A 862 -3.07 21.75 18.85
CA ILE A 862 -2.33 22.81 18.16
C ILE A 862 -2.98 23.05 16.79
N SER A 863 -3.71 24.16 16.65
CA SER A 863 -4.22 24.65 15.36
C SER A 863 -3.14 25.34 14.53
N GLU A 864 -3.43 25.63 13.27
CA GLU A 864 -2.56 26.34 12.34
C GLU A 864 -2.13 27.72 12.88
N GLU A 865 -3.07 28.46 13.49
CA GLU A 865 -2.81 29.75 14.13
C GLU A 865 -1.85 29.62 15.31
N LEU A 866 -2.07 28.63 16.17
CA LEU A 866 -1.21 28.36 17.32
C LEU A 866 0.17 27.87 16.89
N ALA A 867 0.27 27.06 15.84
CA ALA A 867 1.53 26.61 15.29
C ALA A 867 2.36 27.78 14.72
N ASN A 868 1.71 28.71 14.01
CA ASN A 868 2.34 29.94 13.54
C ASN A 868 2.80 30.83 14.71
N ALA A 869 2.00 30.97 15.76
CA ALA A 869 2.39 31.69 16.98
C ALA A 869 3.61 31.06 17.68
N ILE A 870 3.67 29.73 17.78
CA ILE A 870 4.82 29.01 18.35
C ILE A 870 6.09 29.27 17.55
N GLN A 871 5.99 29.23 16.21
CA GLN A 871 7.14 29.50 15.34
C GLN A 871 7.56 30.97 15.41
N ALA A 872 6.62 31.92 15.45
CA ALA A 872 6.89 33.35 15.60
C ALA A 872 7.56 33.68 16.94
N ALA A 873 7.21 32.96 18.01
CA ALA A 873 7.87 33.04 19.32
C ALA A 873 9.31 32.50 19.32
N GLY A 874 9.80 31.92 18.22
CA GLY A 874 11.17 31.40 18.10
C GLY A 874 11.42 30.12 18.89
N ILE A 875 10.39 29.34 19.19
CA ILE A 875 10.51 28.07 19.92
C ILE A 875 11.01 26.99 18.96
N GLU A 876 12.12 26.33 19.32
CA GLU A 876 12.73 25.30 18.45
C GLU A 876 12.14 23.89 18.66
N ARG A 877 11.65 23.58 19.87
CA ARG A 877 11.18 22.25 20.25
C ARG A 877 9.91 22.32 21.07
N VAL A 878 8.98 21.41 20.77
CA VAL A 878 7.72 21.27 21.48
C VAL A 878 7.51 19.82 21.91
N LYS A 879 7.06 19.61 23.16
CA LYS A 879 6.73 18.28 23.67
C LYS A 879 5.27 17.95 23.41
N ILE A 880 5.03 17.02 22.47
CA ILE A 880 3.69 16.59 22.07
C ILE A 880 3.38 15.18 22.54
N ARG A 881 2.09 14.86 22.67
CA ARG A 881 1.64 13.47 22.84
C ARG A 881 1.82 12.68 21.55
N SER A 882 2.08 11.38 21.70
CA SER A 882 2.35 10.49 20.57
C SER A 882 1.65 9.15 20.73
N VAL A 883 1.35 8.52 19.60
CA VAL A 883 0.84 7.15 19.53
C VAL A 883 1.82 6.15 20.15
N LEU A 884 3.13 6.43 20.11
CA LEU A 884 4.17 5.55 20.66
C LEU A 884 4.20 5.55 22.19
N THR A 885 3.82 6.65 22.84
CA THR A 885 3.81 6.82 24.30
C THR A 885 2.41 6.60 24.90
N CYS A 886 1.46 6.13 24.09
CA CYS A 886 0.10 5.87 24.53
C CYS A 886 0.04 4.64 25.44
N GLU A 887 -0.55 4.79 26.62
CA GLU A 887 -0.67 3.71 27.61
C GLU A 887 -1.98 2.90 27.47
N SER A 888 -2.73 3.13 26.38
CA SER A 888 -3.95 2.39 26.11
C SER A 888 -3.68 0.89 25.96
N ARG A 889 -4.48 0.04 26.63
CA ARG A 889 -4.29 -1.42 26.58
C ARG A 889 -4.62 -2.02 25.22
N ARG A 890 -5.55 -1.40 24.49
CA ARG A 890 -6.00 -1.84 23.16
C ARG A 890 -6.27 -0.60 22.33
N GLY A 891 -5.55 -0.47 21.22
CA GLY A 891 -5.69 0.68 20.34
C GLY A 891 -4.95 1.90 20.87
N VAL A 892 -5.50 3.08 20.62
CA VAL A 892 -4.89 4.38 20.91
C VAL A 892 -5.97 5.33 21.43
N CYS A 893 -5.60 6.28 22.29
CA CYS A 893 -6.54 7.33 22.71
C CYS A 893 -6.62 8.51 21.73
N VAL A 894 -7.74 9.24 21.75
CA VAL A 894 -7.97 10.45 20.94
C VAL A 894 -6.85 11.47 21.14
N ALA A 895 -6.45 11.73 22.40
CA ALA A 895 -5.44 12.74 22.71
C ALA A 895 -4.02 12.38 22.22
N CYS A 896 -3.65 11.09 22.18
CA CYS A 896 -2.34 10.66 21.66
C CYS A 896 -2.27 10.63 20.13
N TYR A 897 -3.42 10.47 19.47
CA TYR A 897 -3.50 10.54 18.01
C TYR A 897 -3.58 11.99 17.52
N GLY A 898 -4.52 12.77 18.07
CA GLY A 898 -4.81 14.15 17.69
C GLY A 898 -5.89 14.26 16.63
N ARG A 899 -5.66 15.12 15.63
CA ARG A 899 -6.57 15.44 14.55
C ARG A 899 -6.65 14.32 13.50
N ASN A 900 -7.86 14.01 13.05
CA ASN A 900 -8.10 13.22 11.85
C ASN A 900 -7.87 14.12 10.62
N LEU A 901 -6.82 13.82 9.87
CA LEU A 901 -6.42 14.60 8.70
C LEU A 901 -7.44 14.53 7.55
N ALA A 902 -8.27 13.49 7.49
CA ALA A 902 -9.30 13.36 6.46
C ALA A 902 -10.49 14.30 6.66
N THR A 903 -10.82 14.64 7.91
CA THR A 903 -11.99 15.47 8.26
C THR A 903 -11.60 16.85 8.79
N GLY A 904 -10.34 17.03 9.18
CA GLY A 904 -9.87 18.26 9.81
C GLY A 904 -10.41 18.48 11.22
N ARG A 905 -10.91 17.45 11.91
CA ARG A 905 -11.40 17.51 13.30
C ARG A 905 -10.65 16.52 14.18
N MET A 906 -10.76 16.64 15.50
CA MET A 906 -10.26 15.63 16.43
C MET A 906 -10.83 14.24 16.10
N VAL A 907 -10.01 13.20 16.24
CA VAL A 907 -10.42 11.85 15.88
C VAL A 907 -11.55 11.33 16.78
N GLU A 908 -12.49 10.59 16.20
CA GLU A 908 -13.63 10.02 16.91
C GLU A 908 -13.37 8.59 17.41
N LEU A 909 -14.13 8.17 18.42
CA LEU A 909 -14.06 6.80 18.95
C LEU A 909 -14.52 5.80 17.88
N GLY A 910 -13.74 4.73 17.71
CA GLY A 910 -14.01 3.70 16.71
C GLY A 910 -13.29 3.87 15.36
N GLU A 911 -12.57 4.98 15.15
CA GLU A 911 -11.81 5.18 13.90
C GLU A 911 -10.67 4.15 13.78
N ALA A 912 -10.59 3.48 12.61
CA ALA A 912 -9.59 2.47 12.31
C ALA A 912 -8.25 3.10 11.87
N SER A 913 -7.61 3.85 12.77
CA SER A 913 -6.38 4.61 12.52
C SER A 913 -5.23 3.77 11.99
N GLY A 914 -5.09 2.52 12.42
CA GLY A 914 -4.04 1.62 11.94
C GLY A 914 -4.17 1.24 10.47
N VAL A 915 -5.40 1.03 9.98
CA VAL A 915 -5.66 0.75 8.55
C VAL A 915 -5.38 2.01 7.71
N ILE A 916 -5.80 3.18 8.19
CA ILE A 916 -5.56 4.46 7.53
C ILE A 916 -4.05 4.73 7.41
N ALA A 917 -3.29 4.51 8.48
CA ALA A 917 -1.84 4.67 8.48
C ALA A 917 -1.16 3.69 7.50
N ALA A 918 -1.56 2.41 7.50
CA ALA A 918 -1.01 1.42 6.58
C ALA A 918 -1.26 1.78 5.11
N GLN A 919 -2.46 2.28 4.78
CA GLN A 919 -2.81 2.76 3.44
C GLN A 919 -2.03 4.02 3.06
N SER A 920 -1.91 4.97 3.99
CA SER A 920 -1.21 6.24 3.77
C SER A 920 0.30 6.08 3.53
N ILE A 921 0.89 4.96 3.96
CA ILE A 921 2.27 4.58 3.63
C ILE A 921 2.33 3.75 2.34
N GLY A 922 1.41 2.79 2.21
CA GLY A 922 1.42 1.82 1.12
C GLY A 922 1.08 2.40 -0.26
N GLU A 923 0.15 3.36 -0.30
CA GLU A 923 -0.30 3.97 -1.54
C GLU A 923 0.79 4.85 -2.19
N PRO A 924 1.44 5.81 -1.48
CA PRO A 924 2.52 6.59 -2.05
C PRO A 924 3.71 5.72 -2.43
N GLY A 925 4.02 4.68 -1.64
CA GLY A 925 5.08 3.73 -1.96
C GLY A 925 4.84 3.02 -3.30
N THR A 926 3.59 2.60 -3.56
CA THR A 926 3.21 2.00 -4.85
C THR A 926 3.27 3.03 -5.98
N GLN A 927 2.78 4.26 -5.76
CA GLN A 927 2.81 5.32 -6.76
C GLN A 927 4.24 5.74 -7.13
N LEU A 928 5.14 5.89 -6.16
CA LEU A 928 6.55 6.21 -6.39
C LEU A 928 7.20 5.12 -7.24
N THR A 929 6.97 3.84 -6.93
CA THR A 929 7.50 2.75 -7.77
C THR A 929 6.97 2.74 -9.20
N MET A 930 5.83 3.38 -9.49
CA MET A 930 5.37 3.57 -10.87
C MET A 930 5.99 4.83 -11.49
N ARG A 931 5.88 5.99 -10.84
CA ARG A 931 6.28 7.30 -11.39
C ARG A 931 7.79 7.46 -11.59
N THR A 932 8.61 7.05 -10.63
CA THR A 932 10.07 7.29 -10.69
C THR A 932 10.72 6.54 -11.84
N PHE A 933 10.14 5.43 -12.29
CA PHE A 933 10.72 4.55 -13.31
C PHE A 933 10.19 4.83 -14.73
N HIS A 934 9.05 5.52 -14.88
CA HIS A 934 8.63 6.08 -16.17
C HIS A 934 9.57 7.20 -16.65
N ILE A 935 10.24 7.88 -15.70
CA ILE A 935 11.29 8.88 -15.98
C ILE A 935 12.67 8.20 -16.17
N GLY A 936 12.76 6.89 -15.89
CA GLY A 936 13.99 6.07 -15.83
C GLY A 936 14.80 5.92 -17.13
N GLY A 937 14.46 6.67 -18.17
CA GLY A 937 15.35 6.89 -19.31
C GLY A 937 16.46 7.90 -19.01
N THR A 938 16.17 8.99 -18.29
CA THR A 938 17.13 10.07 -18.04
C THR A 938 17.71 10.01 -16.65
N ALA A 939 19.03 9.89 -16.53
CA ALA A 939 19.72 10.05 -15.26
C ALA A 939 19.87 11.55 -14.96
N THR A 940 19.36 11.99 -13.82
CA THR A 940 19.69 13.31 -13.26
C THR A 940 20.30 13.05 -11.89
N ARG A 941 21.60 13.28 -11.78
CA ARG A 941 22.25 13.31 -10.48
C ARG A 941 21.92 14.69 -9.91
N ILE A 942 21.35 14.74 -8.71
CA ILE A 942 21.25 16.00 -7.96
C ILE A 942 22.68 16.50 -7.85
N ALA A 943 22.97 17.69 -8.38
CA ALA A 943 24.29 18.29 -8.26
C ALA A 943 24.62 18.38 -6.76
N GLU A 944 25.61 17.63 -6.30
CA GLU A 944 26.14 17.81 -4.95
C GLU A 944 26.59 19.27 -4.83
N GLN A 945 26.07 19.99 -3.83
CA GLN A 945 26.38 21.39 -3.63
C GLN A 945 27.89 21.54 -3.49
N SER A 946 28.51 22.26 -4.42
CA SER A 946 29.94 22.59 -4.40
C SER A 946 30.22 23.91 -3.69
N LYS A 947 29.16 24.64 -3.28
CA LYS A 947 29.25 25.95 -2.65
C LYS A 947 28.20 26.14 -1.55
N LEU A 948 28.57 26.89 -0.51
CA LEU A 948 27.68 27.37 0.55
C LEU A 948 27.59 28.89 0.48
N ASP A 949 26.38 29.43 0.37
CA ASP A 949 26.10 30.87 0.29
C ASP A 949 25.40 31.36 1.58
N ALA A 950 25.68 32.58 2.03
CA ALA A 950 25.08 33.17 3.23
C ALA A 950 23.60 33.51 3.01
N ARG A 951 22.70 33.16 3.95
CA ARG A 951 21.26 33.44 3.81
C ARG A 951 20.83 34.72 4.53
N ASN A 952 21.59 35.18 5.51
CA ASN A 952 21.31 36.38 6.28
C ASN A 952 22.56 37.26 6.39
N ASN A 953 22.33 38.54 6.63
CA ASN A 953 23.39 39.47 6.96
C ASN A 953 23.90 39.21 8.38
N GLY A 954 25.22 39.24 8.56
CA GLY A 954 25.84 39.05 9.87
C GLY A 954 27.37 39.00 9.77
N PHE A 955 27.99 38.50 10.83
CA PHE A 955 29.43 38.30 10.91
C PHE A 955 29.74 36.81 10.88
N VAL A 956 30.76 36.42 10.14
CA VAL A 956 31.21 35.03 10.10
C VAL A 956 31.96 34.70 11.39
N LYS A 957 31.68 33.54 11.98
CA LYS A 957 32.39 33.00 13.14
C LYS A 957 32.80 31.55 12.89
N PHE A 958 34.09 31.28 12.98
CA PHE A 958 34.61 29.92 12.85
C PHE A 958 34.50 29.16 14.18
N ILE A 959 33.91 27.97 14.14
CA ILE A 959 33.77 27.08 15.30
C ILE A 959 34.52 25.79 14.99
N ASN A 960 35.58 25.50 15.76
CA ASN A 960 36.44 24.31 15.61
C ASN A 960 37.02 24.14 14.19
N LEU A 961 37.41 25.25 13.57
CA LEU A 961 37.88 25.31 12.19
C LEU A 961 39.36 25.72 12.16
N THR A 962 40.23 24.82 11.70
CA THR A 962 41.63 25.12 11.41
C THR A 962 41.82 25.28 9.90
N THR A 963 42.47 26.37 9.51
CA THR A 963 42.64 26.76 8.11
C THR A 963 44.12 26.94 7.76
N VAL A 964 44.52 26.49 6.57
CA VAL A 964 45.87 26.70 6.02
C VAL A 964 45.78 27.55 4.75
N LYS A 965 46.72 28.48 4.58
CA LYS A 965 46.82 29.29 3.34
C LYS A 965 47.52 28.48 2.25
N ALA A 966 46.83 28.21 1.15
CA ALA A 966 47.42 27.58 -0.03
C ALA A 966 48.37 28.56 -0.76
N LYS A 967 49.30 28.05 -1.59
CA LYS A 967 50.19 28.88 -2.45
C LYS A 967 49.45 29.88 -3.34
N ALA A 968 48.19 29.59 -3.66
CA ALA A 968 47.30 30.44 -4.47
C ALA A 968 46.54 31.51 -3.66
N GLY A 969 46.80 31.67 -2.36
CA GLY A 969 46.20 32.70 -1.50
C GLY A 969 44.86 32.33 -0.84
N ASN A 970 44.24 31.20 -1.20
CA ASN A 970 42.97 30.74 -0.62
C ASN A 970 43.17 30.05 0.75
N LEU A 971 42.23 30.24 1.67
CA LEU A 971 42.16 29.52 2.95
C LEU A 971 41.53 28.13 2.73
N VAL A 972 42.17 27.07 3.20
CA VAL A 972 41.71 25.69 3.03
C VAL A 972 41.51 25.02 4.38
N VAL A 973 40.39 24.31 4.54
CA VAL A 973 39.98 23.68 5.80
C VAL A 973 40.69 22.36 6.03
N MET A 974 41.27 22.18 7.21
CA MET A 974 42.07 20.99 7.56
C MET A 974 41.40 20.08 8.60
N HIS A 975 40.30 20.51 9.21
CA HIS A 975 39.58 19.74 10.21
C HIS A 975 38.28 19.15 9.66
N ARG A 976 37.96 17.89 10.01
CA ARG A 976 36.73 17.21 9.55
C ARG A 976 35.46 17.62 10.31
N ASN A 977 35.62 18.14 11.53
CA ASN A 977 34.52 18.48 12.43
C ASN A 977 34.39 20.01 12.66
N GLY A 978 34.66 20.81 11.62
CA GLY A 978 34.56 22.26 11.67
C GLY A 978 33.19 22.78 11.22
N SER A 979 32.69 23.85 11.84
CA SER A 979 31.46 24.52 11.42
C SER A 979 31.64 26.03 11.33
N LEU A 980 31.05 26.64 10.31
CA LEU A 980 31.02 28.07 10.07
C LEU A 980 29.65 28.60 10.50
N ALA A 981 29.61 29.55 11.41
CA ALA A 981 28.38 30.20 11.85
C ALA A 981 28.30 31.63 11.35
N VAL A 982 27.08 32.12 11.05
CA VAL A 982 26.82 33.54 10.81
C VAL A 982 26.13 34.07 12.07
N VAL A 983 26.75 35.03 12.74
CA VAL A 983 26.27 35.63 13.98
C VAL A 983 25.78 37.07 13.77
N ASP A 984 24.81 37.50 14.57
CA ASP A 984 24.36 38.89 14.58
C ASP A 984 25.33 39.82 15.33
N GLU A 985 25.11 41.14 15.28
CA GLU A 985 25.89 42.13 16.05
C GLU A 985 25.93 41.84 17.57
N LYS A 986 24.93 41.11 18.09
CA LYS A 986 24.84 40.69 19.50
C LYS A 986 25.45 39.30 19.79
N GLY A 987 26.13 38.69 18.83
CA GLY A 987 26.81 37.39 18.99
C GLY A 987 25.90 36.16 19.03
N ARG A 988 24.61 36.29 18.69
CA ARG A 988 23.68 35.15 18.52
C ARG A 988 23.90 34.50 17.16
N GLU A 989 24.02 33.17 17.14
CA GLU A 989 24.10 32.38 15.91
C GLU A 989 22.77 32.44 15.16
N LYS A 990 22.77 33.02 13.96
CA LYS A 990 21.64 33.00 13.02
C LYS A 990 21.69 31.76 12.13
N GLU A 991 22.90 31.37 11.73
CA GLU A 991 23.12 30.26 10.81
C GLU A 991 24.32 29.44 11.25
N ARG A 992 24.28 28.14 10.95
CA ARG A 992 25.40 27.24 11.18
C ARG A 992 25.53 26.24 10.04
N TYR A 993 26.69 26.25 9.40
CA TYR A 993 27.06 25.39 8.28
C TYR A 993 28.18 24.43 8.69
N ALA A 994 28.04 23.15 8.39
CA ALA A 994 29.13 22.20 8.51
C ALA A 994 30.07 22.36 7.31
N VAL A 995 31.39 22.38 7.55
CA VAL A 995 32.38 22.59 6.50
C VAL A 995 33.19 21.32 6.26
N VAL A 996 33.34 20.95 4.98
CA VAL A 996 34.02 19.73 4.55
C VAL A 996 35.55 19.90 4.58
N TYR A 997 36.28 18.83 4.90
CA TYR A 997 37.75 18.81 4.82
C TYR A 997 38.24 19.09 3.40
N GLY A 998 39.24 19.97 3.26
CA GLY A 998 39.77 20.40 1.97
C GLY A 998 38.94 21.47 1.26
N ALA A 999 37.84 21.95 1.86
CA ALA A 999 37.07 23.04 1.31
C ALA A 999 37.82 24.38 1.34
N LYS A 1000 37.62 25.20 0.31
CA LYS A 1000 38.18 26.54 0.16
C LYS A 1000 37.24 27.56 0.78
N LEU A 1001 37.69 28.28 1.80
CA LEU A 1001 36.98 29.39 2.40
C LEU A 1001 37.22 30.66 1.58
N LYS A 1002 36.13 31.39 1.28
CA LYS A 1002 36.16 32.70 0.60
C LYS A 1002 36.07 33.87 1.56
N VAL A 1003 35.78 33.59 2.83
CA VAL A 1003 35.58 34.57 3.89
C VAL A 1003 36.55 34.33 5.04
N GLU A 1004 36.89 35.40 5.76
CA GLU A 1004 37.73 35.37 6.96
C GLU A 1004 36.89 35.39 8.25
N ASP A 1005 37.49 34.97 9.36
CA ASP A 1005 36.82 34.96 10.66
C ASP A 1005 36.53 36.40 11.12
N GLY A 1006 35.29 36.67 11.52
CA GLY A 1006 34.81 38.01 11.88
C GLY A 1006 34.43 38.92 10.69
N GLN A 1007 34.48 38.43 9.45
CA GLN A 1007 34.12 39.24 8.29
C GLN A 1007 32.60 39.49 8.22
N PRO A 1008 32.15 40.73 7.94
CA PRO A 1008 30.75 41.00 7.64
C PRO A 1008 30.37 40.37 6.29
N VAL A 1009 29.26 39.64 6.28
CA VAL A 1009 28.72 38.96 5.10
C VAL A 1009 27.33 39.47 4.77
N THR A 1010 27.07 39.66 3.48
CA THR A 1010 25.76 40.04 2.95
C THR A 1010 25.03 38.83 2.38
N LEU A 1011 23.70 38.90 2.36
CA LEU A 1011 22.83 37.87 1.79
C LEU A 1011 23.27 37.51 0.35
N GLY A 1012 23.45 36.20 0.10
CA GLY A 1012 23.88 35.64 -1.18
C GLY A 1012 25.40 35.58 -1.41
N GLN A 1013 26.22 36.00 -0.44
CA GLN A 1013 27.68 35.92 -0.56
C GLN A 1013 28.17 34.48 -0.36
N ALA A 1014 29.02 33.99 -1.26
CA ALA A 1014 29.63 32.67 -1.15
C ALA A 1014 30.63 32.59 0.01
N LEU A 1015 30.42 31.63 0.91
CA LEU A 1015 31.20 31.40 2.12
C LEU A 1015 32.28 30.33 1.90
N VAL A 1016 31.91 29.21 1.30
CA VAL A 1016 32.76 28.01 1.13
C VAL A 1016 32.57 27.44 -0.27
N GLU A 1017 33.65 26.94 -0.87
CA GLU A 1017 33.68 26.25 -2.17
C GLU A 1017 34.53 24.97 -2.09
N TRP A 1018 34.05 23.83 -2.58
CA TRP A 1018 34.83 22.59 -2.67
C TRP A 1018 34.46 21.74 -3.87
N ASP A 1019 35.34 20.80 -4.23
CA ASP A 1019 35.06 19.79 -5.24
C ASP A 1019 34.46 18.53 -4.56
N PRO A 1020 33.21 18.15 -4.83
CA PRO A 1020 32.57 17.00 -4.19
C PRO A 1020 33.21 15.66 -4.55
N TYR A 1021 33.88 15.59 -5.72
CA TYR A 1021 34.31 14.32 -6.32
C TYR A 1021 35.80 14.06 -6.20
N THR A 1022 36.57 15.02 -5.71
CA THR A 1022 38.02 14.90 -5.56
C THR A 1022 38.38 14.82 -4.09
N PHE A 1023 38.64 13.60 -3.59
CA PHE A 1023 39.11 13.39 -2.22
C PHE A 1023 40.61 13.63 -2.13
N SER A 1024 41.01 14.89 -1.95
CA SER A 1024 42.41 15.26 -1.79
C SER A 1024 42.82 15.17 -0.32
N ILE A 1025 43.81 14.31 -0.01
CA ILE A 1025 44.48 14.35 1.30
C ILE A 1025 45.48 15.50 1.25
N LEU A 1026 45.29 16.50 2.11
CA LEU A 1026 46.09 17.72 2.13
C LEU A 1026 47.08 17.72 3.28
N THR A 1027 48.25 18.33 3.06
CA THR A 1027 49.27 18.50 4.08
C THR A 1027 49.22 19.90 4.68
N GLU A 1028 49.38 20.01 6.00
CA GLU A 1028 49.43 21.31 6.70
C GLU A 1028 50.76 22.04 6.49
N VAL A 1029 51.80 21.30 6.12
CA VAL A 1029 53.17 21.78 5.94
C VAL A 1029 53.73 21.39 4.56
N GLY A 1030 54.67 22.19 4.06
CA GLY A 1030 55.46 21.83 2.89
C GLY A 1030 56.61 20.88 3.26
N GLY A 1031 56.94 19.93 2.39
CA GLY A 1031 58.02 18.97 2.61
C GLY A 1031 58.10 17.89 1.54
N THR A 1032 58.97 16.91 1.76
CA THR A 1032 59.06 15.69 0.95
C THR A 1032 58.06 14.64 1.45
N VAL A 1033 57.30 14.05 0.51
CA VAL A 1033 56.29 13.03 0.83
C VAL A 1033 56.98 11.71 1.16
N LYS A 1034 56.62 11.10 2.30
CA LYS A 1034 57.11 9.78 2.72
C LYS A 1034 55.94 8.93 3.20
N PHE A 1035 55.82 7.72 2.67
CA PHE A 1035 54.86 6.74 3.16
C PHE A 1035 55.38 6.12 4.47
N ARG A 1036 54.52 6.05 5.48
CA ARG A 1036 54.81 5.44 6.78
C ARG A 1036 53.67 4.47 7.10
N ASP A 1037 54.01 3.29 7.59
CA ASP A 1037 53.06 2.22 7.95
C ASP A 1037 52.21 1.68 6.79
N LEU A 1038 52.67 1.86 5.54
CA LEU A 1038 52.10 1.23 4.34
C LEU A 1038 53.02 0.10 3.87
N ILE A 1039 52.54 -1.14 3.98
CA ILE A 1039 53.26 -2.37 3.57
C ILE A 1039 52.62 -2.90 2.27
N PRO A 1040 53.37 -2.93 1.15
CA PRO A 1040 52.87 -3.50 -0.10
C PRO A 1040 52.41 -4.95 0.07
N GLY A 1041 51.17 -5.25 -0.34
CA GLY A 1041 50.55 -6.58 -0.25
C GLY A 1041 49.75 -6.87 1.03
N GLU A 1042 49.91 -6.07 2.10
CA GLU A 1042 49.11 -6.22 3.34
C GLU A 1042 48.19 -5.02 3.60
N THR A 1043 48.68 -3.78 3.44
CA THR A 1043 47.90 -2.55 3.67
C THR A 1043 47.84 -1.63 2.45
N LEU A 1044 48.44 -2.06 1.33
CA LEU A 1044 48.56 -1.31 0.09
C LEU A 1044 48.60 -2.31 -1.09
N GLU A 1045 47.68 -2.19 -2.03
CA GLU A 1045 47.57 -3.08 -3.20
C GLU A 1045 47.85 -2.30 -4.49
N GLU A 1046 48.77 -2.78 -5.32
CA GLU A 1046 49.13 -2.10 -6.57
C GLU A 1046 48.24 -2.61 -7.72
N GLN A 1047 47.24 -1.80 -8.09
CA GLN A 1047 46.41 -2.01 -9.27
C GLN A 1047 47.04 -1.29 -10.46
N VAL A 1048 47.45 -2.05 -11.47
CA VAL A 1048 47.96 -1.48 -12.72
C VAL A 1048 46.80 -1.28 -13.67
N ASP A 1049 46.58 -0.05 -14.12
CA ASP A 1049 45.59 0.23 -15.16
C ASP A 1049 46.11 -0.28 -16.51
N GLU A 1050 45.41 -1.24 -17.12
CA GLU A 1050 45.82 -1.93 -18.35
C GLU A 1050 46.00 -0.98 -19.55
N VAL A 1051 45.38 0.21 -19.52
CA VAL A 1051 45.39 1.16 -20.64
C VAL A 1051 46.51 2.20 -20.53
N THR A 1052 46.77 2.71 -19.34
CA THR A 1052 47.77 3.77 -19.12
C THR A 1052 49.14 3.21 -18.71
N GLY A 1053 49.19 1.94 -18.26
CA GLY A 1053 50.41 1.31 -17.76
C GLY A 1053 50.90 1.92 -16.44
N LEU A 1054 50.11 2.80 -15.82
CA LEU A 1054 50.41 3.42 -14.54
C LEU A 1054 49.96 2.51 -13.41
N ALA A 1055 50.88 2.27 -12.49
CA ALA A 1055 50.64 1.49 -11.29
C ALA A 1055 50.00 2.41 -10.22
N GLN A 1056 48.73 2.14 -9.92
CA GLN A 1056 47.98 2.82 -8.86
C GLN A 1056 48.09 1.98 -7.58
N ARG A 1057 48.58 2.59 -6.49
CA ARG A 1057 48.70 1.94 -5.19
C ARG A 1057 47.49 2.31 -4.33
N VAL A 1058 46.58 1.36 -4.15
CA VAL A 1058 45.29 1.47 -3.43
C VAL A 1058 45.45 1.08 -1.97
#